data_AF-A8ZW36-F1
#
_entry.id   AF-A8ZW36-F1
#
_cell.length_a   1.000
_cell.length_b   1.000
_cell.length_c   1.000
_cell.angle_alpha   90.00
_cell.angle_beta   90.00
_cell.angle_gamma   90.00
#
_symmetry.space_group_name_H-M   'P 1'
#
loop_
_entity.id
_entity.type
_entity.pdbx_description
1 polymer ?
#
loop_
_entity_poly.entity_id
_entity_poly.type
_entity_poly.pdbx_seq_one_letter_code
_entity_poly.pdbx_strand_id
1 'polypeptide(L)'
;MPATTIPAMLLKRHAIHVVIVALPFLMFHWMAPFVSDLAPGLDYIRYRIWPQAELLFAVRSGTFPLYTHWVMGGMPSVAGVGLAQGYLPFPYVLALLPGYGTGSALQWNLLLDLFILAAAHVAMFRFLRKTGLAGGLAFFISMVTVYSPRILLSFIYGAALHTWAAQILLCSAIGCYYLHATRWKGPLFIIAAAYWVINSGNPPEAYYGMLAATLFVLLLPYAMASHEPGNKVDTLKARMAFWGKTGAFIVTAILLSAAYLLPLYFDMVRKTWFPHQSYEQISYFLETPIGLISNFFLPLRPLFAANFSGTPLYLAVMLVPVLFLLRVKLPKFIAVLWVLVIIIGLHALGPLTPVHRLAWEYLPLASSIRTPTRICMMLPVLFILPLVWLFTTTPSRGNTPLKKQPLFLLAMAAIVLTLLYLLMVPRAVKMSIGETPKINLQHIPSWVEPASTVLGLASLVMAGLYAACRRFKKETVLLLCIAGVLHLGILLRYGPFPASRIEPGDLRTYTELAAEKRQTINAFPNHFYPIGQFIYMDVITQAKNYMVEPFLGKIYRTWTSVNSRDAAYDLLNRGRTPDMVVMENYSEPQTPTATLSSPDLPPDTVNLTYSSCNRLIFRTQAALPCVFATSLAHTGHWRAWVNKKPAPIYRSNGYACAVSIPKGASTVEFRYWSPAAFWGMAISCATLALLGIIAAAFGVKKTGRRVLAGLVAAGALGLFFLWHDSLYSGKNLHTRYEWISPPVHRPQNLAFGKPTQMSSSSRSHTFTHDSACAVDGDTSVASCCLTHFEPNPAWEVDLKCVRKIEEILLHITLQGEYYDKVLPHTPGNTKQIWEKGILVVKKQPELFNGLPLTVAISTDRTDWQATLIHAIDTRAPLHLKLDTPVDARYIRIFASGKSRLCLNEVEVYGAFSAPPACDNNGQRGDGQLKGAAHHVTNGS
;
A
#
# COMPACT_ATOMS: atom_id res chain seq x y z
N MET A 1 27.95 5.35 52.96
CA MET A 1 28.43 5.46 51.56
C MET A 1 28.19 6.89 51.10
N PRO A 2 29.20 7.61 50.56
CA PRO A 2 29.02 9.01 50.18
C PRO A 2 28.10 9.13 48.95
N ALA A 3 27.14 10.07 49.02
CA ALA A 3 26.09 10.31 48.02
C ALA A 3 26.62 10.59 46.59
N THR A 4 27.91 10.89 46.44
CA THR A 4 28.59 11.15 45.16
C THR A 4 29.00 9.89 44.39
N THR A 5 28.99 8.69 44.99
CA THR A 5 29.38 7.44 44.32
C THR A 5 28.23 6.72 43.61
N ILE A 6 26.99 6.95 44.03
CA ILE A 6 25.78 6.33 43.46
C ILE A 6 25.53 6.79 42.00
N PRO A 7 25.66 8.09 41.64
CA PRO A 7 25.45 8.55 40.27
C PRO A 7 26.44 7.93 39.27
N ALA A 8 27.72 7.84 39.64
CA ALA A 8 28.76 7.29 38.75
C ALA A 8 28.58 5.78 38.49
N MET A 9 28.12 5.03 39.50
CA MET A 9 27.87 3.59 39.38
C MET A 9 26.60 3.30 38.57
N LEU A 10 25.55 4.10 38.74
CA LEU A 10 24.34 4.05 37.91
C LEU A 10 24.64 4.45 36.46
N LEU A 11 25.44 5.49 36.25
CA LEU A 11 25.85 5.94 34.91
C LEU A 11 26.62 4.84 34.17
N LYS A 12 27.55 4.13 34.84
CA LYS A 12 28.25 2.98 34.25
C LYS A 12 27.32 1.83 33.86
N ARG A 13 26.28 1.56 34.66
CA ARG A 13 25.32 0.46 34.39
C ARG A 13 24.37 0.78 33.24
N HIS A 14 24.05 2.06 33.03
CA HIS A 14 23.10 2.51 32.01
C HIS A 14 23.74 3.13 30.77
N ALA A 15 25.05 3.41 30.76
CA ALA A 15 25.76 4.04 29.63
C ALA A 15 25.47 3.38 28.27
N ILE A 16 25.52 2.06 28.19
CA ILE A 16 25.26 1.36 26.92
C ILE A 16 23.81 1.52 26.43
N HIS A 17 22.84 1.66 27.35
CA HIS A 17 21.46 1.90 26.97
C HIS A 17 21.29 3.33 26.42
N VAL A 18 22.00 4.31 26.99
CA VAL A 18 22.03 5.68 26.47
C VAL A 18 22.62 5.70 25.06
N VAL A 19 23.74 5.01 24.84
CA VAL A 19 24.35 4.86 23.51
C VAL A 19 23.35 4.23 22.53
N ILE A 20 22.68 3.14 22.91
CA ILE A 20 21.68 2.46 22.08
C ILE A 20 20.51 3.40 21.72
N VAL A 21 20.03 4.21 22.66
CA VAL A 21 18.91 5.13 22.44
C VAL A 21 19.31 6.32 21.55
N ALA A 22 20.55 6.80 21.66
CA ALA A 22 21.07 7.85 20.79
C ALA A 22 21.45 7.36 19.39
N LEU A 23 21.72 6.06 19.23
CA LEU A 23 22.23 5.49 17.98
C LEU A 23 21.34 5.72 16.74
N PRO A 24 20.01 5.55 16.76
CA PRO A 24 19.21 5.85 15.57
C PRO A 24 19.35 7.30 15.12
N PHE A 25 19.43 8.26 16.05
CA PHE A 25 19.65 9.68 15.73
C PHE A 25 21.03 9.92 15.10
N LEU A 26 22.04 9.15 15.48
CA LEU A 26 23.37 9.22 14.86
C LEU A 26 23.36 8.60 13.45
N MET A 27 22.80 7.39 13.31
CA MET A 27 22.76 6.66 12.05
C MET A 27 21.88 7.34 10.99
N PHE A 28 20.83 8.02 11.45
CA PHE A 28 19.88 8.77 10.62
C PHE A 28 19.98 10.29 10.86
N HIS A 29 21.16 10.81 11.25
CA HIS A 29 21.37 12.24 11.53
C HIS A 29 20.92 13.14 10.37
N TRP A 30 21.07 12.62 9.14
CA TRP A 30 20.68 13.32 7.93
C TRP A 30 19.17 13.45 7.75
N MET A 31 18.33 12.72 8.47
CA MET A 31 16.87 12.90 8.49
C MET A 31 16.39 13.26 9.91
N ALA A 32 17.28 13.81 10.74
CA ALA A 32 16.96 14.18 12.11
C ALA A 32 15.75 15.14 12.11
N PRO A 33 14.67 14.79 12.84
CA PRO A 33 13.44 15.57 12.81
C PRO A 33 13.70 16.98 13.35
N PHE A 34 13.04 17.98 12.75
CA PHE A 34 13.15 19.41 13.10
C PHE A 34 14.51 20.07 12.84
N VAL A 35 15.56 19.31 12.52
CA VAL A 35 16.92 19.82 12.30
C VAL A 35 17.33 19.68 10.83
N SER A 36 17.00 18.55 10.20
CA SER A 36 17.42 18.28 8.82
C SER A 36 16.40 18.76 7.79
N ASP A 37 16.92 19.14 6.62
CA ASP A 37 16.17 19.45 5.41
C ASP A 37 16.07 18.27 4.43
N LEU A 38 16.30 17.05 4.91
CA LEU A 38 16.10 15.83 4.11
C LEU A 38 15.05 14.91 4.75
N ALA A 39 14.32 14.19 3.89
CA ALA A 39 13.33 13.19 4.27
C ALA A 39 13.59 11.83 3.58
N PRO A 40 13.02 10.71 4.07
CA PRO A 40 13.27 9.35 3.56
C PRO A 40 12.76 9.07 2.14
N GLY A 41 12.19 10.05 1.44
CA GLY A 41 11.59 9.93 0.11
C GLY A 41 10.09 10.22 0.10
N LEU A 42 9.53 10.43 -1.11
CA LEU A 42 8.13 10.79 -1.31
C LEU A 42 7.14 9.69 -0.90
N ASP A 43 7.56 8.44 -1.05
CA ASP A 43 6.75 7.28 -0.68
C ASP A 43 6.46 7.26 0.82
N TYR A 44 7.36 7.76 1.68
CA TYR A 44 7.09 7.86 3.12
C TYR A 44 5.87 8.73 3.39
N ILE A 45 5.81 9.88 2.72
CA ILE A 45 4.71 10.84 2.86
C ILE A 45 3.42 10.24 2.30
N ARG A 46 3.52 9.61 1.13
CA ARG A 46 2.40 9.00 0.42
C ARG A 46 1.75 7.83 1.15
N TYR A 47 2.57 6.91 1.68
CA TYR A 47 2.10 5.65 2.26
C TYR A 47 1.85 5.73 3.76
N ARG A 48 2.33 6.79 4.42
CA ARG A 48 2.14 6.96 5.86
C ARG A 48 1.47 8.27 6.22
N ILE A 49 2.06 9.41 5.85
CA ILE A 49 1.60 10.71 6.34
C ILE A 49 0.20 11.04 5.81
N TRP A 50 -0.07 10.85 4.52
CA TRP A 50 -1.39 11.15 3.95
C TRP A 50 -2.51 10.24 4.48
N PRO A 51 -2.38 8.89 4.47
CA PRO A 51 -3.40 8.02 5.07
C PRO A 51 -3.64 8.34 6.55
N GLN A 52 -2.58 8.63 7.30
CA GLN A 52 -2.68 8.98 8.72
C GLN A 52 -3.37 10.32 8.94
N ALA A 53 -3.10 11.33 8.11
CA ALA A 53 -3.80 12.61 8.16
C ALA A 53 -5.30 12.46 7.87
N GLU A 54 -5.67 11.66 6.86
CA GLU A 54 -7.06 11.34 6.51
C GLU A 54 -7.78 10.60 7.66
N LEU A 55 -7.14 9.59 8.25
CA LEU A 55 -7.66 8.88 9.43
C LEU A 55 -7.92 9.85 10.58
N LEU A 56 -6.94 10.66 10.94
CA LEU A 56 -7.04 11.57 12.08
C LEU A 56 -8.04 12.69 11.82
N PHE A 57 -8.16 13.14 10.57
CA PHE A 57 -9.20 14.08 10.15
C PHE A 57 -10.60 13.47 10.33
N ALA A 58 -10.81 12.22 9.88
CA ALA A 58 -12.06 11.49 10.08
C ALA A 58 -12.40 11.38 11.57
N VAL A 59 -11.46 10.93 12.40
CA VAL A 59 -11.66 10.77 13.84
C VAL A 59 -11.93 12.12 14.52
N ARG A 60 -11.21 13.19 14.14
CA ARG A 60 -11.43 14.55 14.66
C ARG A 60 -12.76 15.15 14.23
N SER A 61 -13.27 14.77 13.06
CA SER A 61 -14.63 15.10 12.63
C SER A 61 -15.70 14.23 13.31
N GLY A 62 -15.32 13.32 14.22
CA GLY A 62 -16.24 12.50 15.01
C GLY A 62 -16.64 11.20 14.33
N THR A 63 -15.92 10.79 13.27
CA THR A 63 -16.23 9.54 12.55
C THR A 63 -15.06 8.56 12.60
N PHE A 64 -15.25 7.33 13.09
CA PHE A 64 -14.31 6.25 12.79
C PHE A 64 -14.60 5.74 11.36
N PRO A 65 -13.68 5.90 10.41
CA PRO A 65 -13.97 5.58 9.02
C PRO A 65 -14.07 4.06 8.84
N LEU A 66 -15.20 3.58 8.31
CA LEU A 66 -15.38 2.25 7.70
C LEU A 66 -15.30 2.31 6.18
N TYR A 67 -15.57 3.47 5.62
CA TYR A 67 -15.43 3.79 4.22
C TYR A 67 -14.71 5.13 4.07
N THR A 68 -13.82 5.23 3.09
CA THR A 68 -13.08 6.47 2.81
C THR A 68 -13.18 6.79 1.35
N HIS A 69 -14.10 7.71 0.99
CA HIS A 69 -14.29 8.20 -0.37
C HIS A 69 -12.97 8.64 -1.00
N TRP A 70 -12.17 9.40 -0.25
CA TRP A 70 -10.99 10.13 -0.71
C TRP A 70 -9.72 9.29 -0.85
N VAL A 71 -9.74 8.05 -0.38
CA VAL A 71 -8.55 7.18 -0.39
C VAL A 71 -8.76 6.08 -1.42
N MET A 72 -7.96 6.16 -2.49
CA MET A 72 -7.78 5.12 -3.51
C MET A 72 -9.03 4.74 -4.33
N GLY A 73 -10.06 5.58 -4.47
CA GLY A 73 -11.26 5.20 -5.25
C GLY A 73 -12.42 4.67 -4.41
N GLY A 74 -12.50 5.07 -3.14
CA GLY A 74 -13.64 4.75 -2.28
C GLY A 74 -13.64 3.31 -1.79
N MET A 75 -12.78 2.98 -0.83
CA MET A 75 -12.57 1.64 -0.29
C MET A 75 -13.14 1.40 1.11
N PRO A 76 -13.33 0.13 1.53
CA PRO A 76 -13.43 -0.16 2.95
C PRO A 76 -12.17 0.36 3.61
N SER A 77 -12.33 1.02 4.74
CA SER A 77 -11.31 1.81 5.39
C SER A 77 -10.08 1.00 5.79
N VAL A 78 -10.05 -0.32 5.69
CA VAL A 78 -8.87 -1.13 6.03
C VAL A 78 -7.63 -0.81 5.19
N ALA A 79 -7.79 -0.34 3.94
CA ALA A 79 -6.66 0.18 3.16
C ALA A 79 -6.14 1.52 3.72
N GLY A 80 -7.05 2.43 4.09
CA GLY A 80 -6.72 3.73 4.70
C GLY A 80 -6.25 3.62 6.15
N VAL A 81 -7.07 3.04 7.02
CA VAL A 81 -6.85 2.72 8.45
C VAL A 81 -5.67 1.77 8.64
N GLY A 82 -5.44 0.82 7.72
CA GLY A 82 -4.30 -0.08 7.77
C GLY A 82 -2.99 0.69 7.65
N LEU A 83 -2.77 1.35 6.51
CA LEU A 83 -1.57 2.17 6.30
C LEU A 83 -1.45 3.35 7.28
N ALA A 84 -2.58 3.92 7.71
CA ALA A 84 -2.65 4.94 8.75
C ALA A 84 -2.43 4.40 10.18
N GLN A 85 -2.39 3.07 10.34
CA GLN A 85 -2.22 2.38 11.61
C GLN A 85 -3.29 2.71 12.66
N GLY A 86 -4.55 2.87 12.26
CA GLY A 86 -5.63 3.30 13.16
C GLY A 86 -6.04 2.28 14.25
N TYR A 87 -5.48 1.08 14.24
CA TYR A 87 -5.62 0.14 15.36
C TYR A 87 -4.42 0.18 16.31
N LEU A 88 -3.40 0.99 16.02
CA LEU A 88 -2.29 1.25 16.94
C LEU A 88 -2.52 2.58 17.67
N PRO A 89 -1.99 2.73 18.90
CA PRO A 89 -2.13 3.98 19.66
C PRO A 89 -1.28 5.12 19.10
N PHE A 90 -0.25 4.83 18.29
CA PHE A 90 0.76 5.81 17.88
C PHE A 90 0.20 7.00 17.09
N PRO A 91 -0.64 6.82 16.05
CA PRO A 91 -1.21 7.96 15.31
C PRO A 91 -1.98 8.92 16.21
N TYR A 92 -2.73 8.38 17.17
CA TYR A 92 -3.54 9.16 18.10
C TYR A 92 -2.68 9.96 19.08
N VAL A 93 -1.59 9.37 19.58
CA VAL A 93 -0.63 10.09 20.43
C VAL A 93 0.06 11.20 19.64
N LEU A 94 0.48 10.93 18.41
CA LEU A 94 1.14 11.94 17.56
C LEU A 94 0.22 13.11 17.22
N ALA A 95 -1.07 12.85 17.01
CA ALA A 95 -2.08 13.87 16.74
C ALA A 95 -2.24 14.91 17.88
N LEU A 96 -1.85 14.55 19.11
CA LEU A 96 -1.86 15.44 20.28
C LEU A 96 -0.63 16.34 20.36
N LEU A 97 0.41 16.08 19.55
CA LEU A 97 1.66 16.83 19.61
C LEU A 97 1.54 18.20 18.92
N PRO A 98 2.23 19.24 19.44
CA PRO A 98 2.14 20.59 18.90
C PRO A 98 2.50 20.65 17.41
N GLY A 99 1.68 21.36 16.64
CA GLY A 99 1.92 21.57 15.21
C GLY A 99 1.62 20.37 14.30
N TYR A 100 1.22 19.22 14.83
CA TYR A 100 0.93 18.03 14.00
C TYR A 100 -0.11 18.34 12.92
N GLY A 101 -1.26 18.91 13.32
CA GLY A 101 -2.36 19.25 12.41
C GLY A 101 -2.14 20.50 11.54
N THR A 102 -1.01 21.20 11.71
CA THR A 102 -0.68 22.45 11.03
C THR A 102 0.63 22.35 10.24
N GLY A 103 1.08 21.14 9.91
CA GLY A 103 2.23 20.91 9.00
C GLY A 103 3.43 20.16 9.58
N SER A 104 3.45 19.86 10.90
CA SER A 104 4.58 19.13 11.54
C SER A 104 4.40 17.60 11.63
N ALA A 105 3.41 17.05 10.93
CA ALA A 105 3.08 15.62 11.00
C ALA A 105 4.26 14.71 10.59
N LEU A 106 5.03 15.11 9.58
CA LEU A 106 6.19 14.36 9.12
C LEU A 106 7.27 14.26 10.20
N GLN A 107 7.64 15.39 10.82
CA GLN A 107 8.73 15.45 11.81
C GLN A 107 8.40 14.62 13.06
N TRP A 108 7.16 14.69 13.53
CA TRP A 108 6.71 13.87 14.67
C TRP A 108 6.71 12.37 14.35
N ASN A 109 6.33 11.99 13.14
CA ASN A 109 6.41 10.59 12.71
C ASN A 109 7.85 10.09 12.59
N LEU A 110 8.75 10.89 12.01
CA LEU A 110 10.18 10.57 11.94
C LEU A 110 10.78 10.45 13.34
N LEU A 111 10.44 11.34 14.26
CA LEU A 111 10.90 11.27 15.64
C LEU A 111 10.45 9.96 16.32
N LEU A 112 9.16 9.62 16.18
CA LEU A 112 8.63 8.37 16.71
C LEU A 112 9.36 7.15 16.15
N ASP A 113 9.63 7.14 14.85
CA ASP A 113 10.32 6.04 14.18
C ASP A 113 11.72 5.79 14.74
N LEU A 114 12.48 6.85 14.99
CA LEU A 114 13.79 6.76 15.60
C LEU A 114 13.69 6.20 17.04
N PHE A 115 12.66 6.58 17.80
CA PHE A 115 12.41 5.99 19.11
C PHE A 115 11.98 4.52 19.06
N ILE A 116 11.16 4.13 18.08
CA ILE A 116 10.75 2.74 17.86
C ILE A 116 11.97 1.88 17.54
N LEU A 117 12.89 2.37 16.70
CA LEU A 117 14.17 1.71 16.42
C LEU A 117 15.03 1.56 17.66
N ALA A 118 15.14 2.61 18.48
CA ALA A 118 15.84 2.54 19.75
C ALA A 118 15.22 1.47 20.68
N ALA A 119 13.89 1.43 20.78
CA ALA A 119 13.18 0.45 21.60
C ALA A 119 13.42 -1.00 21.13
N ALA A 120 13.35 -1.24 19.82
CA ALA A 120 13.68 -2.53 19.21
C ALA A 120 15.14 -2.93 19.50
N HIS A 121 16.07 -1.98 19.40
CA HIS A 121 17.48 -2.21 19.71
C HIS A 121 17.72 -2.54 21.18
N VAL A 122 17.11 -1.80 22.11
CA VAL A 122 17.21 -2.10 23.56
C VAL A 122 16.64 -3.49 23.87
N ALA A 123 15.49 -3.85 23.29
CA ALA A 123 14.87 -5.16 23.53
C ALA A 123 15.76 -6.30 23.02
N MET A 124 16.28 -6.17 21.80
CA MET A 124 17.17 -7.16 21.20
C MET A 124 18.47 -7.29 21.99
N PHE A 125 19.08 -6.16 22.35
CA PHE A 125 20.26 -6.13 23.21
C PHE A 125 20.03 -6.86 24.54
N ARG A 126 18.89 -6.61 25.21
CA ARG A 126 18.53 -7.28 26.47
C ARG A 126 18.33 -8.78 26.31
N PHE A 127 17.70 -9.21 25.21
CA PHE A 127 17.58 -10.62 24.89
C PHE A 127 18.96 -11.27 24.73
N LEU A 128 19.84 -10.69 23.90
CA LEU A 128 21.19 -11.21 23.67
C LEU A 128 22.05 -11.21 24.94
N ARG A 129 21.90 -10.24 25.83
CA ARG A 129 22.57 -10.25 27.14
C ARG A 129 22.13 -11.44 28.00
N LYS A 130 20.88 -11.87 27.89
CA LYS A 130 20.37 -13.05 28.62
C LYS A 130 20.88 -14.37 28.04
N THR A 131 21.36 -14.41 26.80
CA THR A 131 22.01 -15.60 26.24
C THR A 131 23.46 -15.76 26.71
N GLY A 132 23.96 -14.91 27.61
CA GLY A 132 25.34 -14.98 28.12
C GLY A 132 26.38 -14.20 27.29
N LEU A 133 26.00 -13.57 26.18
CA LEU A 133 26.93 -12.79 25.35
C LEU A 133 27.49 -11.57 26.09
N ALA A 134 28.79 -11.28 25.92
CA ALA A 134 29.44 -10.08 26.45
C ALA A 134 28.76 -8.79 25.95
N GLY A 135 28.82 -7.72 26.76
CA GLY A 135 28.12 -6.45 26.48
C GLY A 135 28.35 -5.90 25.07
N GLY A 136 29.60 -5.78 24.63
CA GLY A 136 29.92 -5.28 23.30
C GLY A 136 29.45 -6.20 22.15
N LEU A 137 29.52 -7.52 22.32
CA LEU A 137 29.03 -8.46 21.30
C LEU A 137 27.50 -8.45 21.20
N ALA A 138 26.81 -8.39 22.34
CA ALA A 138 25.37 -8.25 22.36
C ALA A 138 24.94 -6.95 21.66
N PHE A 139 25.65 -5.84 21.91
CA PHE A 139 25.43 -4.57 21.20
C PHE A 139 25.67 -4.68 19.69
N PHE A 140 26.80 -5.26 19.29
CA PHE A 140 27.13 -5.39 17.88
C PHE A 140 26.10 -6.23 17.13
N ILE A 141 25.75 -7.41 17.65
CA ILE A 141 24.76 -8.30 17.01
C ILE A 141 23.38 -7.64 16.98
N SER A 142 22.93 -7.01 18.08
CA SER A 142 21.64 -6.31 18.08
C SER A 142 21.61 -5.15 17.09
N MET A 143 22.72 -4.42 16.95
CA MET A 143 22.86 -3.31 16.01
C MET A 143 22.78 -3.78 14.55
N VAL A 144 23.58 -4.78 14.15
CA VAL A 144 23.57 -5.27 12.75
C VAL A 144 22.25 -5.95 12.36
N THR A 145 21.51 -6.47 13.35
CA THR A 145 20.14 -6.93 13.13
C THR A 145 19.20 -5.75 12.92
N VAL A 146 19.11 -4.81 13.87
CA VAL A 146 18.09 -3.74 13.85
C VAL A 146 18.29 -2.77 12.68
N TYR A 147 19.54 -2.41 12.42
CA TYR A 147 19.95 -1.42 11.42
C TYR A 147 20.47 -2.05 10.13
N SER A 148 20.07 -3.30 9.85
CA SER A 148 20.28 -3.91 8.54
C SER A 148 19.75 -2.98 7.43
N PRO A 149 20.39 -2.86 6.25
CA PRO A 149 19.89 -2.10 5.11
C PRO A 149 18.48 -2.44 4.67
N ARG A 150 17.91 -3.58 5.11
CA ARG A 150 16.48 -3.86 5.01
C ARG A 150 15.62 -2.70 5.54
N ILE A 151 16.11 -2.04 6.59
CA ILE A 151 15.44 -0.91 7.22
C ILE A 151 15.16 0.23 6.26
N LEU A 152 15.97 0.39 5.20
CA LEU A 152 15.83 1.49 4.25
C LEU A 152 14.52 1.38 3.47
N LEU A 153 14.21 0.19 2.96
CA LEU A 153 12.92 -0.02 2.31
C LEU A 153 11.78 0.09 3.32
N SER A 154 11.96 -0.49 4.50
CA SER A 154 10.93 -0.42 5.54
C SER A 154 10.66 1.03 5.98
N PHE A 155 11.69 1.89 5.99
CA PHE A 155 11.57 3.32 6.24
C PHE A 155 10.71 3.96 5.15
N ILE A 156 11.05 3.79 3.87
CA ILE A 156 10.34 4.37 2.72
C ILE A 156 8.82 4.11 2.79
N TYR A 157 8.38 2.95 3.26
CA TYR A 157 6.94 2.63 3.36
C TYR A 157 6.31 2.93 4.73
N GLY A 158 7.06 3.41 5.73
CA GLY A 158 6.58 3.83 7.03
C GLY A 158 5.97 2.70 7.89
N ALA A 159 4.79 2.20 7.53
CA ALA A 159 4.13 1.05 8.15
C ALA A 159 5.01 -0.22 8.15
N ALA A 160 5.81 -0.40 7.09
CA ALA A 160 6.82 -1.45 7.00
C ALA A 160 7.87 -1.36 8.13
N LEU A 161 8.35 -0.16 8.45
CA LEU A 161 9.30 0.07 9.55
C LEU A 161 8.75 -0.40 10.90
N HIS A 162 7.48 -0.10 11.15
CA HIS A 162 6.82 -0.52 12.38
C HIS A 162 6.69 -2.03 12.46
N THR A 163 6.37 -2.67 11.33
CA THR A 163 6.35 -4.13 11.21
C THR A 163 7.70 -4.74 11.55
N TRP A 164 8.76 -4.20 10.95
CA TRP A 164 10.14 -4.63 11.18
C TRP A 164 10.53 -4.53 12.65
N ALA A 165 10.33 -3.36 13.26
CA ALA A 165 10.65 -3.14 14.66
C ALA A 165 9.80 -4.04 15.59
N ALA A 166 8.51 -4.19 15.29
CA ALA A 166 7.60 -5.05 16.05
C ALA A 166 8.01 -6.54 15.97
N GLN A 167 8.49 -7.01 14.82
CA GLN A 167 9.02 -8.38 14.67
C GLN A 167 10.25 -8.60 15.56
N ILE A 168 11.18 -7.63 15.59
CA ILE A 168 12.36 -7.68 16.45
C ILE A 168 11.95 -7.69 17.93
N LEU A 169 10.99 -6.83 18.32
CA LEU A 169 10.43 -6.78 19.67
C LEU A 169 9.79 -8.13 20.05
N LEU A 170 9.03 -8.74 19.13
CA LEU A 170 8.37 -10.03 19.33
C LEU A 170 9.40 -11.14 19.56
N CYS A 171 10.39 -11.26 18.68
CA CYS A 171 11.44 -12.27 18.83
C CYS A 171 12.26 -12.06 20.11
N SER A 172 12.53 -10.80 20.48
CA SER A 172 13.21 -10.45 21.73
C SER A 172 12.38 -10.82 22.96
N ALA A 173 11.07 -10.58 22.93
CA ALA A 173 10.14 -10.92 24.01
C ALA A 173 10.03 -12.43 24.20
N ILE A 174 9.89 -13.18 23.09
CA ILE A 174 9.87 -14.65 23.06
C ILE A 174 11.18 -15.22 23.61
N GLY A 175 12.31 -14.70 23.13
CA GLY A 175 13.64 -15.07 23.59
C GLY A 175 13.84 -14.82 25.10
N CYS A 176 13.45 -13.63 25.57
CA CYS A 176 13.50 -13.28 26.99
C CYS A 176 12.60 -14.17 27.85
N TYR A 177 11.42 -14.53 27.36
CA TYR A 177 10.45 -15.36 28.06
C TYR A 177 10.90 -16.82 28.14
N TYR A 178 11.49 -17.36 27.08
CA TYR A 178 12.08 -18.70 27.08
C TYR A 178 13.21 -18.83 28.11
N LEU A 179 14.14 -17.86 28.13
CA LEU A 179 15.28 -17.90 29.03
C LEU A 179 14.89 -17.63 30.49
N HIS A 180 13.92 -16.74 30.72
CA HIS A 180 13.48 -16.36 32.06
C HIS A 180 11.96 -16.20 32.04
N ALA A 181 11.26 -17.30 32.28
CA ALA A 181 9.80 -17.31 32.32
C ALA A 181 9.30 -16.36 33.41
N THR A 182 8.65 -15.29 33.00
CA THR A 182 7.97 -14.35 33.91
C THR A 182 6.49 -14.69 33.93
N ARG A 183 5.83 -14.52 35.08
CA ARG A 183 4.43 -14.93 35.23
C ARG A 183 3.46 -14.16 34.33
N TRP A 184 3.66 -12.84 34.15
CA TRP A 184 2.70 -11.98 33.41
C TRP A 184 3.36 -11.02 32.41
N LYS A 185 4.55 -10.47 32.72
CA LYS A 185 5.22 -9.49 31.85
C LYS A 185 5.58 -10.07 30.48
N GLY A 186 6.21 -11.24 30.44
CA GLY A 186 6.60 -11.92 29.20
C GLY A 186 5.41 -12.20 28.28
N PRO A 187 4.36 -12.88 28.77
CA PRO A 187 3.12 -13.07 28.00
C PRO A 187 2.55 -11.77 27.44
N LEU A 188 2.43 -10.72 28.26
CA LEU A 188 1.90 -9.42 27.82
C LEU A 188 2.76 -8.78 26.72
N PHE A 189 4.09 -8.82 26.84
CA PHE A 189 4.98 -8.30 25.80
C PHE A 189 4.91 -9.11 24.50
N ILE A 190 4.75 -10.44 24.57
CA ILE A 190 4.55 -11.28 23.39
C ILE A 190 3.23 -10.93 22.71
N ILE A 191 2.14 -10.82 23.48
CA ILE A 191 0.82 -10.44 22.96
C ILE A 191 0.88 -9.05 22.31
N ALA A 192 1.46 -8.06 22.99
CA ALA A 192 1.55 -6.69 22.49
C ALA A 192 2.42 -6.57 21.24
N ALA A 193 3.58 -7.25 21.20
CA ALA A 193 4.46 -7.22 20.03
C ALA A 193 3.85 -7.97 18.84
N ALA A 194 3.18 -9.11 19.06
CA ALA A 194 2.46 -9.82 17.99
C ALA A 194 1.27 -9.01 17.47
N TYR A 195 0.50 -8.37 18.36
CA TYR A 195 -0.57 -7.44 17.99
C TYR A 195 -0.01 -6.31 17.13
N TRP A 196 1.14 -5.74 17.50
CA TRP A 196 1.78 -4.70 16.73
C TRP A 196 2.24 -5.18 15.35
N VAL A 197 2.87 -6.35 15.23
CA VAL A 197 3.24 -6.91 13.91
C VAL A 197 2.01 -7.00 13.01
N ILE A 198 0.89 -7.52 13.53
CA ILE A 198 -0.35 -7.72 12.77
C ILE A 198 -0.99 -6.39 12.36
N ASN A 199 -1.09 -5.41 13.27
CA ASN A 199 -1.78 -4.13 13.04
C ASN A 199 -0.85 -3.02 12.50
N SER A 200 0.36 -3.39 12.07
CA SER A 200 1.40 -2.47 11.59
C SER A 200 1.04 -1.72 10.31
N GLY A 201 0.05 -2.19 9.55
CA GLY A 201 -0.46 -1.55 8.36
C GLY A 201 0.13 -2.02 7.03
N ASN A 202 1.10 -2.95 7.05
CA ASN A 202 1.70 -3.52 5.85
C ASN A 202 1.50 -5.05 5.83
N PRO A 203 0.40 -5.56 5.25
CA PRO A 203 0.06 -6.98 5.32
C PRO A 203 1.16 -7.93 4.82
N PRO A 204 1.85 -7.66 3.68
CA PRO A 204 2.97 -8.49 3.23
C PRO A 204 4.09 -8.63 4.27
N GLU A 205 4.49 -7.52 4.89
CA GLU A 205 5.56 -7.56 5.90
C GLU A 205 5.06 -8.18 7.21
N ALA A 206 3.80 -7.93 7.59
CA ALA A 206 3.22 -8.53 8.78
C ALA A 206 3.20 -10.06 8.65
N TYR A 207 2.85 -10.57 7.46
CA TYR A 207 2.86 -11.99 7.15
C TYR A 207 4.26 -12.60 7.31
N TYR A 208 5.28 -12.05 6.64
CA TYR A 208 6.65 -12.56 6.74
C TYR A 208 7.25 -12.35 8.14
N GLY A 209 6.85 -11.30 8.85
CA GLY A 209 7.25 -11.03 10.23
C GLY A 209 6.72 -12.07 11.21
N MET A 210 5.44 -12.45 11.07
CA MET A 210 4.85 -13.53 11.84
C MET A 210 5.44 -14.90 11.48
N LEU A 211 5.75 -15.13 10.20
CA LEU A 211 6.44 -16.36 9.77
C LEU A 211 7.84 -16.46 10.37
N ALA A 212 8.62 -15.37 10.36
CA ALA A 212 9.93 -15.32 11.00
C ALA A 212 9.84 -15.56 12.52
N ALA A 213 8.89 -14.93 13.20
CA ALA A 213 8.67 -15.15 14.63
C ALA A 213 8.30 -16.61 14.93
N THR A 214 7.50 -17.24 14.07
CA THR A 214 7.13 -18.65 14.19
C THR A 214 8.36 -19.56 14.05
N LEU A 215 9.17 -19.35 13.01
CA LEU A 215 10.44 -20.08 12.85
C LEU A 215 11.37 -19.86 14.04
N PHE A 216 11.45 -18.63 14.56
CA PHE A 216 12.22 -18.30 15.75
C PHE A 216 11.74 -19.08 16.99
N VAL A 217 10.42 -19.15 17.24
CA VAL A 217 9.83 -19.97 18.33
C VAL A 217 10.20 -21.44 18.22
N LEU A 218 10.16 -22.00 17.02
CA LEU A 218 10.46 -23.41 16.78
C LEU A 218 11.94 -23.72 16.98
N LEU A 219 12.84 -22.85 16.51
CA LEU A 219 14.28 -23.08 16.53
C LEU A 219 14.96 -22.69 17.85
N LEU A 220 14.39 -21.72 18.59
CA LEU A 220 15.01 -21.17 19.80
C LEU A 220 15.38 -22.23 20.85
N PRO A 221 14.52 -23.20 21.21
CA PRO A 221 14.88 -24.20 22.22
C PRO A 221 16.12 -25.02 21.84
N TYR A 222 16.23 -25.40 20.56
CA TYR A 222 17.35 -26.17 20.04
C TYR A 222 18.64 -25.33 19.97
N ALA A 223 18.51 -24.05 19.60
CA ALA A 223 19.65 -23.13 19.60
C ALA A 223 20.20 -22.95 21.02
N MET A 224 19.33 -22.76 22.01
CA MET A 224 19.75 -22.57 23.41
C MET A 224 20.32 -23.86 24.03
N ALA A 225 19.76 -25.02 23.73
CA ALA A 225 20.29 -26.31 24.18
C ALA A 225 21.71 -26.59 23.67
N SER A 226 22.06 -26.08 22.48
CA SER A 226 23.41 -26.20 21.93
C SER A 226 24.46 -25.34 22.65
N HIS A 227 24.03 -24.31 23.38
CA HIS A 227 24.91 -23.34 24.03
C HIS A 227 25.37 -23.79 25.43
N GLU A 228 24.47 -24.38 26.22
CA GLU A 228 24.76 -24.90 27.57
C GLU A 228 24.31 -26.37 27.70
N PRO A 229 25.17 -27.34 27.33
CA PRO A 229 24.87 -28.77 27.49
C PRO A 229 24.68 -29.10 28.98
N GLY A 230 23.46 -29.49 29.39
CA GLY A 230 23.14 -29.87 30.78
C GLY A 230 22.06 -29.01 31.46
N ASN A 231 21.56 -27.97 30.80
CA ASN A 231 20.45 -27.18 31.33
C ASN A 231 19.14 -28.02 31.31
N LYS A 232 18.44 -28.12 32.46
CA LYS A 232 17.23 -28.97 32.68
C LYS A 232 16.03 -28.67 31.77
N VAL A 233 16.14 -27.63 30.93
CA VAL A 233 15.10 -27.17 29.99
C VAL A 233 15.00 -28.09 28.75
N ASP A 234 15.91 -29.05 28.57
CA ASP A 234 16.01 -29.81 27.31
C ASP A 234 15.10 -31.05 27.16
N THR A 235 13.98 -31.09 27.90
CA THR A 235 12.99 -32.18 27.75
C THR A 235 11.95 -31.83 26.67
N LEU A 236 11.48 -32.83 25.90
CA LEU A 236 10.40 -32.64 24.93
C LEU A 236 9.15 -32.02 25.57
N LYS A 237 8.82 -32.43 26.80
CA LYS A 237 7.71 -31.88 27.59
C LYS A 237 7.86 -30.37 27.84
N ALA A 238 9.06 -29.90 28.19
CA ALA A 238 9.32 -28.48 28.40
C ALA A 238 9.20 -27.68 27.08
N ARG A 239 9.70 -28.23 25.97
CA ARG A 239 9.59 -27.60 24.64
C ARG A 239 8.12 -27.49 24.20
N MET A 240 7.35 -28.58 24.32
CA MET A 240 5.91 -28.57 24.01
C MET A 240 5.14 -27.58 24.89
N ALA A 241 5.47 -27.49 26.19
CA ALA A 241 4.85 -26.51 27.08
C ALA A 241 5.20 -25.06 26.70
N PHE A 242 6.44 -24.80 26.27
CA PHE A 242 6.85 -23.49 25.78
C PHE A 242 6.12 -23.12 24.47
N TRP A 243 6.08 -24.03 23.50
CA TRP A 243 5.37 -23.82 22.23
C TRP A 243 3.88 -23.62 22.44
N GLY A 244 3.23 -24.47 23.24
CA GLY A 244 1.80 -24.35 23.53
C GLY A 244 1.45 -23.00 24.19
N LYS A 245 2.23 -22.57 25.19
CA LYS A 245 2.02 -21.28 25.87
C LYS A 245 2.25 -20.10 24.92
N THR A 246 3.37 -20.10 24.19
CA THR A 246 3.72 -19.01 23.27
C THR A 246 2.71 -18.94 22.12
N GLY A 247 2.28 -20.09 21.60
CA GLY A 247 1.21 -20.20 20.61
C GLY A 247 -0.10 -19.61 21.12
N ALA A 248 -0.50 -19.91 22.36
CA ALA A 248 -1.70 -19.30 22.97
C ALA A 248 -1.60 -17.77 23.08
N PHE A 249 -0.42 -17.22 23.40
CA PHE A 249 -0.20 -15.77 23.42
C PHE A 249 -0.29 -15.15 22.03
N ILE A 250 0.25 -15.80 21.00
CA ILE A 250 0.14 -15.34 19.61
C ILE A 250 -1.31 -15.41 19.12
N VAL A 251 -2.04 -16.50 19.40
CA VAL A 251 -3.46 -16.63 19.07
C VAL A 251 -4.28 -15.53 19.75
N THR A 252 -3.98 -15.22 21.01
CA THR A 252 -4.61 -14.10 21.73
C THR A 252 -4.37 -12.77 21.01
N ALA A 253 -3.15 -12.52 20.52
CA ALA A 253 -2.85 -11.32 19.75
C ALA A 253 -3.60 -11.27 18.42
N ILE A 254 -3.76 -12.41 17.74
CA ILE A 254 -4.56 -12.53 16.51
C ILE A 254 -6.03 -12.18 16.80
N LEU A 255 -6.61 -12.72 17.89
CA LEU A 255 -7.98 -12.42 18.30
C LEU A 255 -8.16 -10.94 18.68
N LEU A 256 -7.20 -10.34 19.39
CA LEU A 256 -7.20 -8.90 19.64
C LEU A 256 -7.13 -8.08 18.34
N SER A 257 -6.50 -8.60 17.30
CA SER A 257 -6.36 -7.96 15.99
C SER A 257 -7.55 -8.21 15.06
N ALA A 258 -8.62 -8.88 15.52
CA ALA A 258 -9.77 -9.21 14.70
C ALA A 258 -10.46 -7.98 14.08
N ALA A 259 -10.51 -6.85 14.80
CA ALA A 259 -11.00 -5.56 14.29
C ALA A 259 -10.30 -5.09 13.01
N TYR A 260 -9.02 -5.44 12.84
CA TYR A 260 -8.25 -5.18 11.62
C TYR A 260 -8.34 -6.34 10.62
N LEU A 261 -8.06 -7.57 11.08
CA LEU A 261 -7.90 -8.75 10.22
C LEU A 261 -9.17 -9.14 9.48
N LEU A 262 -10.33 -9.10 10.13
CA LEU A 262 -11.58 -9.52 9.48
C LEU A 262 -11.96 -8.61 8.31
N PRO A 263 -12.06 -7.28 8.48
CA PRO A 263 -12.36 -6.44 7.33
C PRO A 263 -11.18 -6.38 6.33
N LEU A 264 -9.92 -6.57 6.77
CA LEU A 264 -8.79 -6.74 5.83
C LEU A 264 -9.06 -7.90 4.87
N TYR A 265 -9.49 -9.04 5.39
CA TYR A 265 -9.72 -10.21 4.56
C TYR A 265 -11.04 -10.13 3.78
N PHE A 266 -12.16 -9.89 4.46
CA PHE A 266 -13.49 -10.00 3.88
C PHE A 266 -13.92 -8.78 3.04
N ASP A 267 -13.49 -7.58 3.42
CA ASP A 267 -13.89 -6.35 2.72
C ASP A 267 -12.82 -5.90 1.72
N MET A 268 -11.53 -6.11 2.01
CA MET A 268 -10.43 -5.72 1.13
C MET A 268 -9.92 -6.88 0.25
N VAL A 269 -9.25 -7.88 0.83
CA VAL A 269 -8.63 -8.98 0.05
C VAL A 269 -9.66 -9.62 -0.87
N ARG A 270 -10.80 -10.09 -0.35
CA ARG A 270 -11.79 -10.81 -1.17
C ARG A 270 -12.49 -9.98 -2.26
N LYS A 271 -12.58 -8.65 -2.12
CA LYS A 271 -13.40 -7.79 -3.00
C LYS A 271 -12.62 -6.86 -3.91
N THR A 272 -11.31 -6.75 -3.71
CA THR A 272 -10.44 -5.88 -4.51
C THR A 272 -9.71 -6.69 -5.58
N TRP A 273 -9.09 -6.00 -6.54
CA TRP A 273 -8.29 -6.62 -7.60
C TRP A 273 -7.05 -7.37 -7.10
N PHE A 274 -6.64 -7.12 -5.86
CA PHE A 274 -5.38 -7.56 -5.32
C PHE A 274 -5.09 -9.08 -5.36
N PRO A 275 -6.01 -10.00 -4.99
CA PRO A 275 -5.75 -11.45 -5.04
C PRO A 275 -5.99 -12.08 -6.42
N HIS A 276 -6.54 -11.32 -7.37
CA HIS A 276 -6.85 -11.81 -8.72
C HIS A 276 -5.72 -11.53 -9.72
N GLN A 277 -4.55 -11.10 -9.24
CA GLN A 277 -3.38 -10.88 -10.07
C GLN A 277 -2.78 -12.22 -10.51
N SER A 278 -2.32 -12.28 -11.77
CA SER A 278 -1.57 -13.44 -12.25
C SER A 278 -0.20 -13.53 -11.56
N TYR A 279 0.40 -14.72 -11.57
CA TYR A 279 1.73 -14.94 -11.01
C TYR A 279 2.79 -14.01 -11.61
N GLU A 280 2.67 -13.67 -12.89
CA GLU A 280 3.56 -12.75 -13.60
C GLU A 280 3.42 -11.32 -13.06
N GLN A 281 2.19 -10.87 -12.75
CA GLN A 281 1.91 -9.51 -12.28
C GLN A 281 2.43 -9.23 -10.85
N ILE A 282 2.44 -10.26 -9.98
CA ILE A 282 3.00 -10.13 -8.63
C ILE A 282 4.53 -10.22 -8.60
N SER A 283 5.12 -10.73 -9.68
CA SER A 283 6.55 -10.98 -9.86
C SER A 283 7.30 -9.78 -10.44
N TYR A 284 6.72 -8.57 -10.46
CA TYR A 284 7.31 -7.40 -11.14
C TYR A 284 8.64 -6.89 -10.55
N PHE A 285 8.91 -7.16 -9.26
CA PHE A 285 10.12 -6.71 -8.55
C PHE A 285 11.03 -7.89 -8.25
N LEU A 286 11.68 -8.41 -9.29
CA LEU A 286 12.58 -9.56 -9.20
C LEU A 286 13.98 -9.15 -8.75
N GLU A 287 14.57 -10.01 -7.93
CA GLU A 287 15.99 -9.95 -7.66
C GLU A 287 16.74 -10.87 -8.63
N THR A 288 17.93 -10.45 -9.01
CA THR A 288 18.86 -11.27 -9.78
C THR A 288 19.67 -12.16 -8.84
N PRO A 289 20.12 -13.36 -9.27
CA PRO A 289 21.02 -14.19 -8.46
C PRO A 289 22.26 -13.42 -7.99
N ILE A 290 22.82 -12.59 -8.87
CA ILE A 290 23.97 -11.73 -8.54
C ILE A 290 23.59 -10.69 -7.48
N GLY A 291 22.44 -10.02 -7.59
CA GLY A 291 21.99 -9.06 -6.59
C GLY A 291 21.75 -9.71 -5.23
N LEU A 292 21.13 -10.89 -5.19
CA LEU A 292 20.96 -11.64 -3.95
C LEU A 292 22.31 -11.97 -3.30
N ILE A 293 23.29 -12.45 -4.06
CA ILE A 293 24.66 -12.72 -3.58
C ILE A 293 25.37 -11.43 -3.16
N SER A 294 25.14 -10.33 -3.90
CA SER A 294 25.74 -9.02 -3.65
C SER A 294 25.40 -8.48 -2.26
N ASN A 295 24.31 -8.91 -1.63
CA ASN A 295 24.02 -8.57 -0.23
C ASN A 295 25.23 -8.83 0.68
N PHE A 296 25.96 -9.93 0.50
CA PHE A 296 27.08 -10.28 1.38
C PHE A 296 28.34 -9.44 1.16
N PHE A 297 28.49 -8.82 -0.01
CA PHE A 297 29.75 -8.21 -0.46
C PHE A 297 29.62 -6.71 -0.74
N LEU A 298 28.55 -6.30 -1.41
CA LEU A 298 28.26 -4.95 -1.89
C LEU A 298 26.79 -4.60 -1.60
N PRO A 299 26.43 -4.33 -0.32
CA PRO A 299 25.04 -4.25 0.15
C PRO A 299 24.21 -3.06 -0.39
N LEU A 300 24.79 -2.18 -1.20
CA LEU A 300 24.09 -1.11 -1.91
C LEU A 300 23.63 -1.48 -3.34
N ARG A 301 24.11 -2.62 -3.86
CA ARG A 301 23.80 -3.08 -5.23
C ARG A 301 22.54 -3.94 -5.40
N PRO A 302 22.06 -4.73 -4.42
CA PRO A 302 20.84 -5.49 -4.58
C PRO A 302 19.62 -4.58 -4.71
N LEU A 303 18.53 -5.12 -5.25
CA LEU A 303 17.24 -4.45 -5.27
C LEU A 303 16.81 -4.16 -3.82
N PHE A 304 16.31 -2.96 -3.56
CA PHE A 304 15.93 -2.52 -2.20
C PHE A 304 15.05 -3.49 -1.43
N ALA A 305 14.16 -4.20 -2.12
CA ALA A 305 13.26 -5.16 -1.51
C ALA A 305 13.96 -6.45 -1.05
N ALA A 306 15.07 -6.82 -1.67
CA ALA A 306 15.88 -7.98 -1.29
C ALA A 306 17.02 -7.64 -0.34
N ASN A 307 17.24 -6.35 0.00
CA ASN A 307 18.31 -5.97 0.92
C ASN A 307 18.07 -6.54 2.33
N PHE A 308 19.01 -7.35 2.81
CA PHE A 308 19.00 -7.89 4.18
C PHE A 308 20.36 -7.80 4.87
N SER A 309 21.44 -7.55 4.15
CA SER A 309 22.80 -7.63 4.71
C SER A 309 23.36 -6.27 5.09
N GLY A 310 23.68 -6.11 6.38
CA GLY A 310 24.38 -4.93 6.91
C GLY A 310 25.82 -5.22 7.35
N THR A 311 26.26 -6.46 7.22
CA THR A 311 27.60 -6.89 7.64
C THR A 311 28.00 -8.13 6.85
N PRO A 312 29.25 -8.19 6.34
CA PRO A 312 29.79 -9.43 5.76
C PRO A 312 29.85 -10.58 6.76
N LEU A 313 29.62 -10.35 8.07
CA LEU A 313 29.52 -11.43 9.03
C LEU A 313 28.35 -12.39 8.76
N TYR A 314 27.29 -11.94 8.07
CA TYR A 314 26.26 -12.86 7.59
C TYR A 314 26.79 -13.85 6.55
N LEU A 315 27.86 -13.52 5.82
CA LEU A 315 28.55 -14.47 4.95
C LEU A 315 29.19 -15.60 5.77
N ALA A 316 29.76 -15.30 6.94
CA ALA A 316 30.30 -16.32 7.82
C ALA A 316 29.21 -17.33 8.26
N VAL A 317 27.97 -16.86 8.49
CA VAL A 317 26.81 -17.73 8.76
C VAL A 317 26.46 -18.59 7.53
N MET A 318 26.46 -18.00 6.33
CA MET A 318 26.20 -18.74 5.09
C MET A 318 27.25 -19.81 4.79
N LEU A 319 28.49 -19.59 5.21
CA LEU A 319 29.62 -20.50 5.01
C LEU A 319 29.70 -21.63 6.05
N VAL A 320 28.77 -21.71 7.02
CA VAL A 320 28.78 -22.78 8.04
C VAL A 320 28.98 -24.19 7.46
N PRO A 321 28.38 -24.60 6.32
CA PRO A 321 28.62 -25.93 5.77
C PRO A 321 30.09 -26.25 5.45
N VAL A 322 30.95 -25.24 5.23
CA VAL A 322 32.40 -25.44 5.05
C VAL A 322 33.02 -26.13 6.27
N LEU A 323 32.43 -25.96 7.46
CA LEU A 323 32.88 -26.64 8.67
C LEU A 323 32.71 -28.16 8.61
N PHE A 324 31.78 -28.69 7.81
CA PHE A 324 31.68 -30.14 7.57
C PHE A 324 32.92 -30.67 6.84
N LEU A 325 33.43 -29.93 5.84
CA LEU A 325 34.65 -30.27 5.11
C LEU A 325 35.86 -30.30 6.05
N LEU A 326 35.82 -29.49 7.11
CA LEU A 326 36.85 -29.41 8.15
C LEU A 326 36.60 -30.37 9.33
N ARG A 327 35.65 -31.31 9.20
CA ARG A 327 35.29 -32.31 10.22
C ARG A 327 34.86 -31.72 11.57
N VAL A 328 34.32 -30.50 11.57
CA VAL A 328 33.74 -29.86 12.76
C VAL A 328 32.29 -30.32 12.90
N LYS A 329 31.93 -30.86 14.08
CA LYS A 329 30.55 -31.30 14.37
C LYS A 329 29.62 -30.09 14.49
N LEU A 330 28.60 -30.03 13.66
CA LEU A 330 27.59 -28.98 13.68
C LEU A 330 26.34 -29.41 14.46
N PRO A 331 25.77 -28.53 15.30
CA PRO A 331 24.45 -28.75 15.86
C PRO A 331 23.39 -28.89 14.77
N LYS A 332 22.47 -29.84 14.92
CA LYS A 332 21.41 -30.11 13.94
C LYS A 332 20.58 -28.87 13.58
N PHE A 333 20.31 -27.99 14.55
CA PHE A 333 19.51 -26.79 14.30
C PHE A 333 20.17 -25.83 13.31
N ILE A 334 21.51 -25.80 13.22
CA ILE A 334 22.22 -24.92 12.28
C ILE A 334 22.05 -25.43 10.85
N ALA A 335 22.08 -26.75 10.65
CA ALA A 335 21.80 -27.35 9.34
C ALA A 335 20.37 -27.03 8.89
N VAL A 336 19.38 -27.17 9.77
CA VAL A 336 17.97 -26.81 9.48
C VAL A 336 17.85 -25.33 9.12
N LEU A 337 18.46 -24.45 9.92
CA LEU A 337 18.46 -23.01 9.65
C LEU A 337 19.09 -22.67 8.30
N TRP A 338 20.19 -23.32 7.94
CA TRP A 338 20.87 -23.08 6.67
C TRP A 338 20.00 -23.49 5.48
N VAL A 339 19.31 -24.63 5.54
CA VAL A 339 18.33 -25.04 4.53
C VAL A 339 17.20 -24.02 4.41
N LEU A 340 16.68 -23.52 5.54
CA LEU A 340 15.64 -22.48 5.53
C LEU A 340 16.12 -21.18 4.86
N VAL A 341 17.35 -20.74 5.13
CA VAL A 341 17.93 -19.56 4.49
C VAL A 341 18.07 -19.74 2.98
N ILE A 342 18.44 -20.94 2.52
CA ILE A 342 18.45 -21.25 1.08
C ILE A 342 17.05 -21.18 0.49
N ILE A 343 16.05 -21.78 1.14
CA ILE A 343 14.65 -21.72 0.68
C ILE A 343 14.18 -20.27 0.56
N ILE A 344 14.49 -19.42 1.56
CA ILE A 344 14.19 -17.99 1.53
C ILE A 344 14.89 -17.30 0.35
N GLY A 345 16.16 -17.60 0.10
CA GLY A 345 16.90 -17.07 -1.04
C GLY A 345 16.31 -17.49 -2.39
N LEU A 346 15.95 -18.77 -2.54
CA LEU A 346 15.30 -19.28 -3.76
C LEU A 346 13.93 -18.66 -3.97
N HIS A 347 13.14 -18.47 -2.90
CA HIS A 347 11.87 -17.75 -2.94
C HIS A 347 12.06 -16.29 -3.38
N ALA A 348 13.09 -15.60 -2.89
CA ALA A 348 13.37 -14.21 -3.25
C ALA A 348 13.68 -14.02 -4.75
N LEU A 349 14.19 -15.05 -5.42
CA LEU A 349 14.44 -15.04 -6.88
C LEU A 349 13.15 -15.18 -7.72
N GLY A 350 11.98 -15.34 -7.11
CA GLY A 350 10.69 -15.33 -7.79
C GLY A 350 10.57 -16.44 -8.85
N PRO A 351 10.19 -16.12 -10.10
CA PRO A 351 9.98 -17.09 -11.19
C PRO A 351 11.27 -17.77 -11.66
N LEU A 352 12.45 -17.31 -11.25
CA LEU A 352 13.71 -18.01 -11.57
C LEU A 352 13.86 -19.34 -10.82
N THR A 353 13.01 -19.61 -9.82
CA THR A 353 12.98 -20.88 -9.10
C THR A 353 11.53 -21.34 -8.89
N PRO A 354 11.28 -22.65 -8.73
CA PRO A 354 9.94 -23.13 -8.45
C PRO A 354 9.46 -22.79 -7.03
N VAL A 355 10.35 -22.38 -6.12
CA VAL A 355 10.02 -22.22 -4.69
C VAL A 355 8.97 -21.13 -4.46
N HIS A 356 9.11 -19.98 -5.12
CA HIS A 356 8.13 -18.90 -5.00
C HIS A 356 6.78 -19.29 -5.57
N ARG A 357 6.75 -19.98 -6.72
CA ARG A 357 5.51 -20.46 -7.34
C ARG A 357 4.79 -21.47 -6.45
N LEU A 358 5.52 -22.44 -5.90
CA LEU A 358 4.96 -23.39 -4.95
C LEU A 358 4.41 -22.69 -3.69
N ALA A 359 5.14 -21.71 -3.16
CA ALA A 359 4.62 -20.90 -2.06
C ALA A 359 3.35 -20.15 -2.48
N TRP A 360 3.33 -19.51 -3.64
CA TRP A 360 2.19 -18.76 -4.15
C TRP A 360 0.94 -19.64 -4.32
N GLU A 361 1.10 -20.87 -4.83
CA GLU A 361 -0.01 -21.81 -5.08
C GLU A 361 -0.52 -22.47 -3.80
N TYR A 362 0.38 -22.91 -2.91
CA TYR A 362 0.02 -23.81 -1.81
C TYR A 362 0.08 -23.18 -0.42
N LEU A 363 0.84 -22.10 -0.23
CA LEU A 363 0.96 -21.46 1.08
C LEU A 363 -0.23 -20.51 1.29
N PRO A 364 -1.00 -20.64 2.38
CA PRO A 364 -2.17 -19.81 2.62
C PRO A 364 -1.82 -18.31 2.56
N LEU A 365 -2.64 -17.55 1.83
CA LEU A 365 -2.50 -16.10 1.63
C LEU A 365 -1.25 -15.64 0.85
N ALA A 366 -0.32 -16.53 0.50
CA ALA A 366 0.86 -16.15 -0.29
C ALA A 366 0.48 -15.64 -1.68
N SER A 367 -0.66 -16.09 -2.24
CA SER A 367 -1.20 -15.57 -3.49
C SER A 367 -1.59 -14.09 -3.45
N SER A 368 -1.82 -13.57 -2.25
CA SER A 368 -2.10 -12.16 -1.98
C SER A 368 -0.83 -11.37 -1.62
N ILE A 369 0.37 -11.93 -1.77
CA ILE A 369 1.62 -11.24 -1.42
C ILE A 369 2.39 -10.91 -2.68
N ARG A 370 2.79 -9.64 -2.80
CA ARG A 370 3.61 -9.15 -3.93
C ARG A 370 5.07 -9.09 -3.53
N THR A 371 5.93 -9.05 -4.56
CA THR A 371 7.37 -8.82 -4.38
C THR A 371 8.01 -9.95 -3.59
N PRO A 372 8.35 -11.09 -4.24
CA PRO A 372 8.94 -12.27 -3.58
C PRO A 372 10.08 -11.91 -2.63
N THR A 373 10.91 -10.95 -3.02
CA THR A 373 12.09 -10.47 -2.30
C THR A 373 11.81 -9.95 -0.89
N ARG A 374 10.57 -9.54 -0.57
CA ARG A 374 10.20 -9.12 0.80
C ARG A 374 10.43 -10.22 1.84
N ILE A 375 10.44 -11.50 1.45
CA ILE A 375 10.75 -12.62 2.35
C ILE A 375 12.12 -12.47 3.03
N CYS A 376 13.07 -11.74 2.40
CA CYS A 376 14.39 -11.49 2.94
C CYS A 376 14.39 -10.76 4.29
N MET A 377 13.28 -10.11 4.68
CA MET A 377 13.12 -9.54 6.02
C MET A 377 13.21 -10.59 7.14
N MET A 378 13.00 -11.87 6.84
CA MET A 378 13.12 -12.93 7.83
C MET A 378 14.59 -13.19 8.21
N LEU A 379 15.53 -12.91 7.29
CA LEU A 379 16.93 -13.34 7.40
C LEU A 379 17.68 -12.73 8.58
N PRO A 380 17.63 -11.42 8.86
CA PRO A 380 18.44 -10.86 9.95
C PRO A 380 18.05 -11.40 11.33
N VAL A 381 16.78 -11.74 11.55
CA VAL A 381 16.33 -12.39 12.79
C VAL A 381 16.80 -13.84 12.87
N LEU A 382 16.73 -14.58 11.75
CA LEU A 382 17.19 -15.96 11.69
C LEU A 382 18.72 -16.06 11.86
N PHE A 383 19.48 -15.07 11.39
CA PHE A 383 20.94 -15.01 11.57
C PHE A 383 21.39 -14.71 13.00
N ILE A 384 20.51 -14.25 13.89
CA ILE A 384 20.88 -14.03 15.30
C ILE A 384 21.31 -15.34 15.96
N LEU A 385 20.53 -16.42 15.82
CA LEU A 385 20.80 -17.69 16.49
C LEU A 385 22.19 -18.29 16.16
N PRO A 386 22.61 -18.40 14.88
CA PRO A 386 23.95 -18.90 14.55
C PRO A 386 25.05 -17.92 14.92
N LEU A 387 24.81 -16.60 14.88
CA LEU A 387 25.79 -15.62 15.36
C LEU A 387 26.02 -15.76 16.87
N VAL A 388 24.96 -15.90 17.67
CA VAL A 388 25.07 -16.19 19.11
C VAL A 388 25.89 -17.47 19.31
N TRP A 389 25.60 -18.55 18.57
CA TRP A 389 26.36 -19.80 18.65
C TRP A 389 27.84 -19.61 18.28
N LEU A 390 28.15 -18.91 17.19
CA LEU A 390 29.53 -18.68 16.73
C LEU A 390 30.37 -17.92 17.77
N PHE A 391 29.81 -16.88 18.38
CA PHE A 391 30.53 -16.06 19.37
C PHE A 391 30.60 -16.69 20.76
N THR A 392 29.68 -17.59 21.09
CA THR A 392 29.65 -18.24 22.41
C THR A 392 30.45 -19.53 22.47
N THR A 393 30.55 -20.27 21.36
CA THR A 393 31.32 -21.52 21.28
C THR A 393 32.83 -21.31 21.29
N THR A 394 33.32 -20.06 21.24
CA THR A 394 34.74 -19.77 21.46
C THR A 394 35.12 -20.00 22.94
N PRO A 395 35.92 -21.02 23.26
CA PRO A 395 36.14 -21.42 24.65
C PRO A 395 36.93 -20.36 25.43
N SER A 396 36.37 -19.92 26.55
CA SER A 396 37.00 -18.97 27.47
C SER A 396 38.15 -19.57 28.30
N ARG A 397 38.20 -20.90 28.47
CA ARG A 397 39.27 -21.65 29.17
C ARG A 397 39.48 -23.02 28.51
N GLY A 398 40.61 -23.21 27.82
CA GLY A 398 40.99 -24.52 27.24
C GLY A 398 41.97 -24.41 26.05
N ASN A 399 42.93 -25.33 25.93
CA ASN A 399 43.93 -25.36 24.84
C ASN A 399 43.37 -25.92 23.52
N THR A 400 42.11 -25.64 23.17
CA THR A 400 41.61 -26.00 21.84
C THR A 400 42.43 -25.29 20.77
N PRO A 401 43.04 -26.01 19.83
CA PRO A 401 43.89 -25.41 18.80
C PRO A 401 43.08 -24.44 17.94
N LEU A 402 43.72 -23.33 17.55
CA LEU A 402 43.13 -22.26 16.76
C LEU A 402 42.40 -22.77 15.49
N LYS A 403 42.98 -23.79 14.85
CA LYS A 403 42.45 -24.49 13.66
C LYS A 403 41.10 -25.18 13.87
N LYS A 404 40.57 -25.25 15.08
CA LYS A 404 39.26 -25.88 15.39
C LYS A 404 38.20 -24.87 15.82
N GLN A 405 38.47 -23.57 15.83
CA GLN A 405 37.49 -22.56 16.21
C GLN A 405 36.59 -22.19 15.02
N PRO A 406 35.27 -22.45 15.06
CA PRO A 406 34.35 -22.22 13.95
C PRO A 406 34.37 -20.78 13.43
N LEU A 407 34.31 -19.80 14.34
CA LEU A 407 34.27 -18.38 13.98
C LEU A 407 35.54 -17.92 13.23
N PHE A 408 36.72 -18.36 13.66
CA PHE A 408 37.98 -18.02 13.00
C PHE A 408 38.02 -18.57 11.57
N LEU A 409 37.70 -19.86 11.40
CA LEU A 409 37.71 -20.53 10.09
C LEU A 409 36.73 -19.87 9.11
N LEU A 410 35.51 -19.59 9.57
CA LEU A 410 34.48 -18.97 8.75
C LEU A 410 34.78 -17.50 8.42
N ALA A 411 35.36 -16.74 9.36
CA ALA A 411 35.79 -15.37 9.10
C ALA A 411 36.90 -15.33 8.02
N MET A 412 37.89 -16.22 8.11
CA MET A 412 38.94 -16.33 7.09
C MET A 412 38.38 -16.73 5.72
N ALA A 413 37.49 -17.72 5.68
CA ALA A 413 36.84 -18.13 4.44
C ALA A 413 36.00 -16.99 3.83
N ALA A 414 35.27 -16.23 4.66
CA ALA A 414 34.50 -15.07 4.23
C ALA A 414 35.39 -13.95 3.68
N ILE A 415 36.55 -13.69 4.30
CA ILE A 415 37.53 -12.71 3.80
C ILE A 415 38.04 -13.13 2.42
N VAL A 416 38.49 -14.38 2.26
CA VAL A 416 38.99 -14.88 0.97
C VAL A 416 37.91 -14.78 -0.10
N LEU A 417 36.69 -15.23 0.20
CA LEU A 417 35.58 -15.17 -0.75
C LEU A 417 35.20 -13.73 -1.10
N THR A 418 35.26 -12.80 -0.14
CA THR A 418 35.02 -11.38 -0.40
C THR A 418 36.07 -10.80 -1.33
N LEU A 419 37.36 -11.08 -1.09
CA LEU A 419 38.45 -10.64 -1.97
C LEU A 419 38.32 -11.23 -3.38
N LEU A 420 38.01 -12.53 -3.50
CA LEU A 420 37.75 -13.17 -4.78
C LEU A 420 36.56 -12.54 -5.52
N TYR A 421 35.46 -12.30 -4.81
CA TYR A 421 34.29 -11.62 -5.37
C TYR A 421 34.66 -10.25 -5.92
N LEU A 422 35.39 -9.42 -5.14
CA LEU A 422 35.81 -8.09 -5.58
C LEU A 422 36.77 -8.12 -6.77
N LEU A 423 37.58 -9.17 -6.92
CA LEU A 423 38.49 -9.33 -8.07
C LEU A 423 37.76 -9.78 -9.34
N MET A 424 36.78 -10.69 -9.21
CA MET A 424 36.13 -11.33 -10.37
C MET A 424 34.90 -10.55 -10.88
N VAL A 425 34.12 -9.98 -9.97
CA VAL A 425 32.76 -9.51 -10.27
C VAL A 425 32.70 -8.15 -10.98
N PRO A 426 33.58 -7.16 -10.73
CA PRO A 426 33.56 -5.89 -11.47
C PRO A 426 33.64 -6.04 -13.01
N ARG A 427 34.18 -7.16 -13.50
CA ARG A 427 34.24 -7.49 -14.93
C ARG A 427 32.94 -8.13 -15.45
N ALA A 428 32.33 -9.03 -14.68
CA ALA A 428 31.08 -9.72 -15.06
C ALA A 428 29.81 -8.85 -14.87
N VAL A 429 29.82 -7.96 -13.87
CA VAL A 429 28.64 -7.19 -13.45
C VAL A 429 28.35 -5.99 -14.34
N LYS A 430 29.34 -5.47 -15.08
CA LYS A 430 29.09 -4.49 -16.15
C LYS A 430 28.14 -5.02 -17.24
N MET A 431 28.01 -6.33 -17.43
CA MET A 431 27.13 -6.94 -18.44
C MET A 431 25.71 -7.27 -17.95
N SER A 432 25.47 -7.42 -16.64
CA SER A 432 24.18 -7.90 -16.11
C SER A 432 23.33 -6.82 -15.42
N ILE A 433 23.88 -5.64 -15.08
CA ILE A 433 23.15 -4.51 -14.47
C ILE A 433 22.42 -3.68 -15.56
N GLY A 434 21.86 -4.33 -16.58
CA GLY A 434 21.09 -3.63 -17.61
C GLY A 434 19.88 -2.86 -17.04
N GLU A 435 19.32 -3.34 -15.93
CA GLU A 435 17.97 -2.95 -15.49
C GLU A 435 17.76 -2.69 -13.99
N THR A 436 18.76 -2.85 -13.10
CA THR A 436 18.58 -2.23 -11.77
C THR A 436 18.38 -0.73 -12.00
N PRO A 437 17.40 -0.07 -11.36
CA PRO A 437 17.16 1.35 -11.62
C PRO A 437 18.47 2.13 -11.46
N LYS A 438 19.07 2.52 -12.60
CA LYS A 438 20.39 3.17 -12.70
C LYS A 438 20.44 4.47 -11.88
N ILE A 439 19.28 4.95 -11.46
CA ILE A 439 19.02 6.07 -10.57
C ILE A 439 19.83 5.97 -9.26
N ASN A 440 20.06 4.76 -8.73
CA ASN A 440 20.81 4.57 -7.47
C ASN A 440 22.31 4.84 -7.55
N LEU A 441 22.96 4.33 -8.59
CA LEU A 441 24.44 4.29 -8.63
C LEU A 441 25.05 5.62 -9.09
N GLN A 442 24.26 6.50 -9.72
CA GLN A 442 24.76 7.77 -10.24
C GLN A 442 25.06 8.80 -9.15
N HIS A 443 24.55 8.61 -7.93
CA HIS A 443 24.69 9.58 -6.82
C HIS A 443 25.44 9.06 -5.61
N ILE A 444 25.84 7.78 -5.61
CA ILE A 444 26.69 7.22 -4.57
C ILE A 444 28.13 7.69 -4.85
N PRO A 445 28.76 8.46 -3.94
CA PRO A 445 30.15 8.86 -4.14
C PRO A 445 31.05 7.64 -4.34
N SER A 446 32.03 7.74 -5.24
CA SER A 446 32.91 6.62 -5.63
C SER A 446 33.68 5.99 -4.47
N TRP A 447 33.84 6.71 -3.36
CA TRP A 447 34.52 6.23 -2.15
C TRP A 447 33.62 5.36 -1.24
N VAL A 448 32.30 5.43 -1.38
CA VAL A 448 31.34 4.78 -0.46
C VAL A 448 31.41 3.25 -0.53
N GLU A 449 31.37 2.68 -1.73
CA GLU A 449 31.46 1.22 -1.90
C GLU A 449 32.81 0.67 -1.42
N PRO A 450 33.98 1.26 -1.79
CA PRO A 450 35.27 0.86 -1.22
C PRO A 450 35.32 0.98 0.30
N ALA A 451 34.86 2.08 0.88
CA ALA A 451 34.87 2.28 2.33
C ALA A 451 33.99 1.26 3.05
N SER A 452 32.78 1.00 2.54
CA SER A 452 31.88 -0.04 3.04
C SER A 452 32.54 -1.41 3.00
N THR A 453 33.18 -1.74 1.88
CA THR A 453 33.90 -3.00 1.68
C THR A 453 35.03 -3.16 2.70
N VAL A 454 35.87 -2.12 2.87
CA VAL A 454 36.98 -2.12 3.82
C VAL A 454 36.50 -2.29 5.25
N LEU A 455 35.44 -1.56 5.66
CA LEU A 455 34.86 -1.69 7.01
C LEU A 455 34.21 -3.07 7.23
N GLY A 456 33.62 -3.63 6.18
CA GLY A 456 33.10 -4.99 6.16
C GLY A 456 34.18 -6.05 6.37
N LEU A 457 35.29 -5.95 5.62
CA LEU A 457 36.47 -6.80 5.80
C LEU A 457 37.10 -6.63 7.19
N ALA A 458 37.21 -5.39 7.68
CA ALA A 458 37.70 -5.09 9.03
C ALA A 458 36.83 -5.78 10.09
N SER A 459 35.51 -5.81 9.92
CA SER A 459 34.59 -6.52 10.82
C SER A 459 34.84 -8.03 10.85
N LEU A 460 35.11 -8.66 9.68
CA LEU A 460 35.49 -10.08 9.61
C LEU A 460 36.85 -10.34 10.27
N VAL A 461 37.85 -9.48 10.03
CA VAL A 461 39.17 -9.58 10.66
C VAL A 461 39.04 -9.49 12.18
N MET A 462 38.27 -8.53 12.69
CA MET A 462 38.03 -8.41 14.14
C MET A 462 37.27 -9.63 14.69
N ALA A 463 36.29 -10.18 13.98
CA ALA A 463 35.62 -11.41 14.39
C ALA A 463 36.60 -12.61 14.47
N GLY A 464 37.51 -12.74 13.50
CA GLY A 464 38.57 -13.75 13.51
C GLY A 464 39.56 -13.54 14.67
N LEU A 465 40.04 -12.31 14.87
CA LEU A 465 40.94 -11.95 15.97
C LEU A 465 40.28 -12.17 17.35
N TYR A 466 38.97 -11.94 17.48
CA TYR A 466 38.23 -12.19 18.71
C TYR A 466 38.27 -13.68 19.08
N ALA A 467 38.11 -14.56 18.09
CA ALA A 467 38.24 -16.00 18.28
C ALA A 467 39.68 -16.38 18.65
N ALA A 468 40.66 -15.82 17.92
CA ALA A 468 42.07 -16.18 18.01
C ALA A 468 42.80 -15.68 19.26
N CYS A 469 42.61 -14.41 19.62
CA CYS A 469 43.45 -13.69 20.57
C CYS A 469 42.74 -13.47 21.90
N ARG A 470 43.16 -14.20 22.93
CA ARG A 470 42.59 -14.04 24.29
C ARG A 470 42.91 -12.70 24.94
N ARG A 471 44.13 -12.20 24.72
CA ARG A 471 44.66 -10.99 25.37
C ARG A 471 43.89 -9.72 25.01
N PHE A 472 43.39 -9.64 23.76
CA PHE A 472 42.82 -8.40 23.21
C PHE A 472 41.31 -8.48 22.96
N LYS A 473 40.60 -9.41 23.61
CA LYS A 473 39.17 -9.63 23.32
C LYS A 473 38.31 -8.38 23.52
N LYS A 474 38.62 -7.52 24.50
CA LYS A 474 37.83 -6.31 24.77
C LYS A 474 38.05 -5.27 23.68
N GLU A 475 39.30 -5.06 23.32
CA GLU A 475 39.77 -4.14 22.29
C GLU A 475 39.21 -4.55 20.92
N THR A 476 39.30 -5.84 20.57
CA THR A 476 38.75 -6.37 19.32
C THR A 476 37.23 -6.21 19.25
N VAL A 477 36.50 -6.43 20.34
CA VAL A 477 35.04 -6.20 20.38
C VAL A 477 34.71 -4.71 20.23
N LEU A 478 35.47 -3.83 20.87
CA LEU A 478 35.28 -2.39 20.72
C LEU A 478 35.51 -1.95 19.27
N LEU A 479 36.60 -2.38 18.65
CA LEU A 479 36.92 -2.11 17.24
C LEU A 479 35.85 -2.69 16.30
N LEU A 480 35.34 -3.88 16.58
CA LEU A 480 34.24 -4.49 15.84
C LEU A 480 32.97 -3.63 15.92
N CYS A 481 32.64 -3.09 17.11
CA CYS A 481 31.50 -2.19 17.27
C CYS A 481 31.68 -0.89 16.48
N ILE A 482 32.88 -0.28 16.55
CA ILE A 482 33.18 0.96 15.82
C ILE A 482 33.10 0.73 14.30
N ALA A 483 33.73 -0.33 13.80
CA ALA A 483 33.68 -0.69 12.38
C ALA A 483 32.23 -0.94 11.92
N GLY A 484 31.42 -1.64 12.72
CA GLY A 484 30.01 -1.87 12.43
C GLY A 484 29.17 -0.58 12.40
N VAL A 485 29.36 0.33 13.36
CA VAL A 485 28.64 1.62 13.40
C VAL A 485 28.99 2.46 12.18
N LEU A 486 30.29 2.58 11.84
CA LEU A 486 30.74 3.33 10.67
C LEU A 486 30.21 2.69 9.38
N HIS A 487 30.29 1.36 9.28
CA HIS A 487 29.83 0.62 8.11
C HIS A 487 28.35 0.86 7.84
N LEU A 488 27.50 0.59 8.85
CA LEU A 488 26.06 0.77 8.73
C LEU A 488 25.69 2.24 8.58
N GLY A 489 26.39 3.17 9.25
CA GLY A 489 26.16 4.60 9.09
C GLY A 489 26.35 5.07 7.64
N ILE A 490 27.40 4.60 6.97
CA ILE A 490 27.63 4.86 5.54
C ILE A 490 26.51 4.26 4.70
N LEU A 491 26.15 2.99 4.94
CA LEU A 491 25.09 2.31 4.18
C LEU A 491 23.73 3.00 4.35
N LEU A 492 23.39 3.42 5.56
CA LEU A 492 22.10 4.06 5.85
C LEU A 492 22.03 5.53 5.40
N ARG A 493 23.19 6.19 5.22
CA ARG A 493 23.26 7.53 4.65
C ARG A 493 23.06 7.52 3.14
N TYR A 494 23.66 6.56 2.44
CA TYR A 494 23.74 6.54 0.98
C TYR A 494 22.86 5.48 0.31
N GLY A 495 22.27 4.58 1.08
CA GLY A 495 21.31 3.61 0.57
C GLY A 495 19.91 4.15 0.25
N PRO A 496 19.26 5.02 1.06
CA PRO A 496 17.92 5.50 0.76
C PRO A 496 17.93 6.58 -0.34
N PHE A 497 16.74 6.96 -0.81
CA PHE A 497 16.53 8.13 -1.66
C PHE A 497 16.25 9.35 -0.78
N PRO A 498 17.28 10.13 -0.35
CA PRO A 498 17.01 11.38 0.33
C PRO A 498 16.24 12.29 -0.63
N ALA A 499 15.00 12.60 -0.28
CA ALA A 499 14.28 13.69 -0.92
C ALA A 499 14.60 14.96 -0.14
N SER A 500 14.65 16.09 -0.85
CA SER A 500 14.57 17.39 -0.18
C SER A 500 13.31 17.42 0.68
N ARG A 501 13.44 18.08 1.83
CA ARG A 501 12.34 18.26 2.76
C ARG A 501 11.21 18.99 2.05
N ILE A 502 10.04 18.37 2.11
CA ILE A 502 8.76 18.99 1.82
C ILE A 502 8.54 20.03 2.92
N GLU A 503 8.32 21.30 2.55
CA GLU A 503 8.13 22.35 3.54
C GLU A 503 6.84 22.07 4.34
N PRO A 504 6.77 22.46 5.63
CA PRO A 504 5.56 22.23 6.44
C PRO A 504 4.26 22.74 5.79
N GLY A 505 4.34 23.77 4.94
CA GLY A 505 3.20 24.31 4.17
C GLY A 505 2.77 23.43 2.98
N ASP A 506 3.56 22.44 2.60
CA ASP A 506 3.23 21.49 1.52
C ASP A 506 2.49 20.25 2.03
N LEU A 507 2.48 20.02 3.35
CA LEU A 507 1.69 18.96 3.98
C LEU A 507 0.33 19.51 4.36
N ARG A 508 -0.74 18.85 3.90
CA ARG A 508 -2.12 19.30 4.14
C ARG A 508 -2.40 19.40 5.63
N THR A 509 -2.74 20.61 6.05
CA THR A 509 -3.28 20.93 7.37
C THR A 509 -4.70 20.42 7.50
N TYR A 510 -5.22 20.31 8.73
CA TYR A 510 -6.63 19.95 8.94
C TYR A 510 -7.60 20.97 8.33
N THR A 511 -7.20 22.24 8.27
CA THR A 511 -7.98 23.30 7.63
C THR A 511 -8.07 23.13 6.12
N GLU A 512 -6.95 22.75 5.48
CA GLU A 512 -6.93 22.47 4.03
C GLU A 512 -7.70 21.19 3.71
N LEU A 513 -7.54 20.12 4.49
CA LEU A 513 -8.34 18.90 4.34
C LEU A 513 -9.85 19.20 4.49
N ALA A 514 -10.23 20.01 5.48
CA ALA A 514 -11.63 20.43 5.63
C ALA A 514 -12.12 21.24 4.42
N ALA A 515 -11.30 22.16 3.89
CA ALA A 515 -11.65 22.96 2.72
C ALA A 515 -11.80 22.09 1.46
N GLU A 516 -10.88 21.15 1.26
CA GLU A 516 -10.93 20.16 0.17
C GLU A 516 -12.21 19.31 0.26
N LYS A 517 -12.49 18.75 1.44
CA LYS A 517 -13.67 17.88 1.65
C LYS A 517 -14.99 18.66 1.53
N ARG A 518 -14.97 19.99 1.68
CA ARG A 518 -16.13 20.86 1.39
C ARG A 518 -16.38 21.04 -0.10
N GLN A 519 -15.36 20.89 -0.94
CA GLN A 519 -15.48 21.11 -2.39
C GLN A 519 -15.96 19.87 -3.12
N THR A 520 -15.44 18.69 -2.77
CA THR A 520 -15.78 17.45 -3.48
C THR A 520 -15.64 16.24 -2.58
N ILE A 521 -16.48 15.23 -2.81
CA ILE A 521 -16.33 13.87 -2.26
C ILE A 521 -16.02 12.81 -3.30
N ASN A 522 -15.58 13.24 -4.49
CA ASN A 522 -15.24 12.32 -5.57
C ASN A 522 -14.27 11.26 -5.07
N ALA A 523 -14.60 10.00 -5.35
CA ALA A 523 -13.79 8.85 -4.97
C ALA A 523 -12.43 8.84 -5.68
N PHE A 524 -12.42 9.47 -6.86
CA PHE A 524 -11.27 9.75 -7.71
C PHE A 524 -11.04 11.26 -7.75
N PRO A 525 -10.63 11.90 -6.64
CA PRO A 525 -10.16 13.26 -6.78
C PRO A 525 -8.93 13.22 -7.70
N ASN A 526 -8.60 14.31 -8.38
CA ASN A 526 -7.45 14.57 -9.28
C ASN A 526 -6.05 14.07 -8.82
N HIS A 527 -5.99 13.41 -7.67
CA HIS A 527 -4.88 12.73 -7.05
C HIS A 527 -4.69 11.35 -7.67
N PHE A 528 -3.98 11.36 -8.79
CA PHE A 528 -3.12 10.34 -9.35
C PHE A 528 -2.61 9.31 -8.31
N TYR A 529 -3.41 8.31 -7.93
CA TYR A 529 -2.96 7.16 -7.16
C TYR A 529 -2.64 6.05 -8.17
N PRO A 530 -1.35 5.73 -8.45
CA PRO A 530 -0.93 4.66 -9.35
C PRO A 530 -1.19 3.27 -8.76
N ILE A 531 -2.10 3.17 -7.79
CA ILE A 531 -2.48 1.91 -7.14
C ILE A 531 -3.91 1.59 -7.51
N GLY A 532 -4.15 1.43 -8.81
CA GLY A 532 -5.38 0.85 -9.35
C GLY A 532 -5.68 -0.57 -8.82
N GLN A 533 -4.80 -1.12 -7.97
CA GLN A 533 -4.86 -2.49 -7.46
C GLN A 533 -5.70 -2.66 -6.20
N PHE A 534 -5.98 -1.58 -5.46
CA PHE A 534 -6.88 -1.64 -4.32
C PHE A 534 -8.33 -1.32 -4.70
N ILE A 535 -8.56 -0.84 -5.93
CA ILE A 535 -9.90 -0.54 -6.46
C ILE A 535 -10.78 -1.81 -6.38
N TYR A 536 -12.06 -1.62 -6.04
CA TYR A 536 -13.04 -2.70 -6.07
C TYR A 536 -13.07 -3.35 -7.45
N MET A 537 -13.15 -4.69 -7.47
CA MET A 537 -13.33 -5.45 -8.71
C MET A 537 -14.50 -4.92 -9.53
N ASP A 538 -15.59 -4.50 -8.87
CA ASP A 538 -16.76 -3.96 -9.54
C ASP A 538 -16.48 -2.70 -10.36
N VAL A 539 -15.61 -1.80 -9.88
CA VAL A 539 -15.25 -0.59 -10.61
C VAL A 539 -14.28 -0.90 -11.76
N ILE A 540 -13.37 -1.85 -11.57
CA ILE A 540 -12.48 -2.30 -12.66
C ILE A 540 -13.27 -3.03 -13.75
N THR A 541 -14.19 -3.90 -13.36
CA THR A 541 -15.11 -4.57 -14.29
C THR A 541 -15.99 -3.55 -14.98
N GLN A 542 -16.43 -2.49 -14.29
CA GLN A 542 -17.11 -1.37 -14.94
C GLN A 542 -16.21 -0.78 -16.02
N ALA A 543 -15.06 -0.21 -15.65
CA ALA A 543 -14.16 0.49 -16.57
C ALA A 543 -13.70 -0.36 -17.76
N LYS A 544 -13.66 -1.70 -17.62
CA LYS A 544 -13.34 -2.62 -18.73
C LYS A 544 -14.48 -2.85 -19.70
N ASN A 545 -15.72 -2.82 -19.22
CA ASN A 545 -16.90 -3.17 -20.03
C ASN A 545 -17.72 -1.95 -20.45
N TYR A 546 -17.59 -0.83 -19.75
CA TYR A 546 -18.33 0.41 -19.98
C TYR A 546 -17.68 1.61 -19.25
N MET A 547 -18.16 2.83 -19.52
CA MET A 547 -17.67 4.03 -18.81
C MET A 547 -18.04 4.06 -17.32
N VAL A 548 -17.26 4.81 -16.53
CA VAL A 548 -17.55 5.14 -15.13
C VAL A 548 -18.11 6.56 -15.08
N GLU A 549 -19.44 6.72 -15.12
CA GLU A 549 -20.08 8.04 -15.14
C GLU A 549 -19.73 8.84 -13.85
N PRO A 550 -19.17 10.06 -13.95
CA PRO A 550 -18.56 10.80 -12.83
C PRO A 550 -19.56 11.70 -12.08
N PHE A 551 -20.65 11.12 -11.56
CA PHE A 551 -21.63 11.83 -10.74
C PHE A 551 -21.59 11.36 -9.28
N LEU A 552 -22.02 12.16 -8.31
CA LEU A 552 -22.20 11.66 -6.94
C LEU A 552 -23.62 11.15 -6.69
N GLY A 553 -24.64 11.90 -7.10
CA GLY A 553 -26.05 11.57 -6.90
C GLY A 553 -26.91 12.17 -8.01
N LYS A 554 -27.62 11.34 -8.76
CA LYS A 554 -28.36 11.75 -9.97
C LYS A 554 -29.72 11.07 -10.02
N ILE A 555 -30.72 11.76 -10.57
CA ILE A 555 -32.06 11.21 -10.81
C ILE A 555 -32.19 10.75 -12.26
N TYR A 556 -32.75 9.57 -12.45
CA TYR A 556 -33.11 8.99 -13.75
C TYR A 556 -34.62 8.80 -13.80
N ARG A 557 -35.25 9.35 -14.84
CA ARG A 557 -36.70 9.28 -15.03
C ARG A 557 -37.13 8.01 -15.75
N THR A 558 -36.24 7.44 -16.55
CA THR A 558 -36.45 6.20 -17.28
C THR A 558 -35.48 5.13 -16.81
N TRP A 559 -35.95 3.88 -16.77
CA TRP A 559 -35.10 2.75 -16.36
C TRP A 559 -35.40 1.48 -17.16
N THR A 560 -34.37 0.77 -17.58
CA THR A 560 -34.56 -0.58 -18.17
C THR A 560 -34.11 -1.63 -17.19
N SER A 561 -34.99 -2.59 -16.93
CA SER A 561 -34.66 -3.73 -16.06
C SER A 561 -33.94 -4.82 -16.84
N VAL A 562 -32.92 -5.40 -16.21
CA VAL A 562 -32.16 -6.54 -16.72
C VAL A 562 -31.96 -7.58 -15.62
N ASN A 563 -31.77 -8.84 -16.00
CA ASN A 563 -31.67 -9.94 -15.04
C ASN A 563 -30.23 -10.22 -14.58
N SER A 564 -29.23 -9.62 -15.23
CA SER A 564 -27.83 -9.84 -14.93
C SER A 564 -26.97 -8.61 -15.24
N ARG A 565 -25.79 -8.58 -14.64
CA ARG A 565 -24.76 -7.56 -14.88
C ARG A 565 -24.26 -7.55 -16.33
N ASP A 566 -24.06 -8.72 -16.92
CA ASP A 566 -23.60 -8.83 -18.31
C ASP A 566 -24.66 -8.30 -19.28
N ALA A 567 -25.95 -8.61 -19.03
CA ALA A 567 -27.05 -8.03 -19.78
C ALA A 567 -27.13 -6.50 -19.61
N ALA A 568 -26.75 -5.98 -18.43
CA ALA A 568 -26.60 -4.54 -18.23
C ALA A 568 -25.52 -3.96 -19.15
N TYR A 569 -24.34 -4.59 -19.22
CA TYR A 569 -23.26 -4.15 -20.10
C TYR A 569 -23.60 -4.24 -21.57
N ASP A 570 -24.26 -5.32 -22.00
CA ASP A 570 -24.73 -5.46 -23.38
C ASP A 570 -25.69 -4.33 -23.77
N LEU A 571 -26.61 -3.98 -22.87
CA LEU A 571 -27.55 -2.88 -23.10
C LEU A 571 -26.83 -1.52 -23.12
N LEU A 572 -25.94 -1.27 -22.15
CA LEU A 572 -25.16 -0.03 -22.07
C LEU A 572 -24.30 0.17 -23.32
N ASN A 573 -23.68 -0.89 -23.85
CA ASN A 573 -22.84 -0.83 -25.05
C ASN A 573 -23.63 -0.68 -26.37
N ARG A 574 -24.92 -1.04 -26.38
CA ARG A 574 -25.83 -0.67 -27.49
C ARG A 574 -26.16 0.83 -27.48
N GLY A 575 -25.90 1.50 -26.36
CA GLY A 575 -26.14 2.90 -26.13
C GLY A 575 -27.35 3.13 -25.23
N ARG A 576 -27.25 4.16 -24.40
CA ARG A 576 -28.33 4.67 -23.56
C ARG A 576 -28.37 6.19 -23.65
N THR A 577 -29.49 6.78 -23.28
CA THR A 577 -29.58 8.23 -23.11
C THR A 577 -29.06 8.65 -21.72
N PRO A 578 -28.62 9.91 -21.53
CA PRO A 578 -28.15 10.39 -20.23
C PRO A 578 -29.18 10.33 -19.09
N ASP A 579 -30.47 10.29 -19.41
CA ASP A 579 -31.61 10.24 -18.48
C ASP A 579 -32.12 8.82 -18.18
N MET A 580 -31.54 7.80 -18.85
CA MET A 580 -31.83 6.39 -18.67
C MET A 580 -30.82 5.70 -17.74
N VAL A 581 -31.35 4.91 -16.80
CA VAL A 581 -30.58 3.99 -15.96
C VAL A 581 -30.88 2.54 -16.29
N VAL A 582 -29.87 1.67 -16.25
CA VAL A 582 -30.06 0.22 -16.37
C VAL A 582 -30.05 -0.38 -14.98
N MET A 583 -31.11 -1.10 -14.59
CA MET A 583 -31.32 -1.60 -13.24
C MET A 583 -31.36 -3.12 -13.21
N GLU A 584 -30.59 -3.75 -12.32
CA GLU A 584 -30.60 -5.20 -12.17
C GLU A 584 -31.74 -5.66 -11.25
N ASN A 585 -32.54 -6.63 -11.71
CA ASN A 585 -33.64 -7.27 -10.98
C ASN A 585 -34.67 -6.28 -10.40
N TYR A 586 -34.99 -5.22 -11.15
CA TYR A 586 -35.93 -4.18 -10.76
C TYR A 586 -37.30 -4.39 -11.41
N SER A 587 -38.38 -4.34 -10.64
CA SER A 587 -39.72 -4.74 -11.11
C SER A 587 -40.78 -3.64 -11.02
N GLU A 588 -40.44 -2.41 -10.59
CA GLU A 588 -41.44 -1.35 -10.52
C GLU A 588 -41.85 -0.86 -11.91
N PRO A 589 -43.15 -0.56 -12.12
CA PRO A 589 -43.67 -0.10 -13.39
C PRO A 589 -43.14 1.28 -13.75
N GLN A 590 -42.72 1.46 -15.00
CA GLN A 590 -42.27 2.75 -15.53
C GLN A 590 -43.42 3.77 -15.58
N THR A 591 -43.08 5.04 -15.35
CA THR A 591 -43.99 6.15 -15.63
C THR A 591 -44.24 6.24 -17.15
N PRO A 592 -45.50 6.40 -17.62
CA PRO A 592 -45.81 6.46 -19.05
C PRO A 592 -45.04 7.55 -19.81
N THR A 593 -44.58 7.25 -21.03
CA THR A 593 -43.78 8.15 -21.88
C THR A 593 -44.43 9.51 -22.12
N ALA A 594 -45.76 9.56 -22.25
CA ALA A 594 -46.50 10.81 -22.44
C ALA A 594 -46.32 11.80 -21.27
N THR A 595 -46.09 11.30 -20.06
CA THR A 595 -45.85 12.15 -18.88
C THR A 595 -44.40 12.65 -18.83
N LEU A 596 -43.45 11.92 -19.42
CA LEU A 596 -42.02 12.25 -19.40
C LEU A 596 -41.65 13.40 -20.35
N SER A 597 -42.42 13.59 -21.42
CA SER A 597 -42.16 14.59 -22.47
C SER A 597 -42.88 15.93 -22.25
N SER A 598 -43.54 16.14 -21.10
CA SER A 598 -44.23 17.40 -20.83
C SER A 598 -43.21 18.54 -20.61
N PRO A 599 -43.28 19.63 -21.40
CA PRO A 599 -42.38 20.78 -21.28
C PRO A 599 -42.53 21.53 -19.94
N ASP A 600 -43.64 21.32 -19.24
CA ASP A 600 -43.96 21.95 -17.95
C ASP A 600 -43.41 21.18 -16.74
N LEU A 601 -42.68 20.08 -16.95
CA LEU A 601 -42.09 19.35 -15.83
C LEU A 601 -41.01 20.20 -15.15
N PRO A 602 -41.12 20.43 -13.84
CA PRO A 602 -40.06 21.11 -13.11
C PRO A 602 -38.77 20.27 -13.18
N PRO A 603 -37.60 20.92 -13.14
CA PRO A 603 -36.34 20.20 -13.09
C PRO A 603 -36.26 19.36 -11.81
N ASP A 604 -35.72 18.15 -11.94
CA ASP A 604 -35.38 17.36 -10.77
C ASP A 604 -34.11 17.94 -10.15
N THR A 605 -34.04 17.95 -8.82
CA THR A 605 -32.85 18.44 -8.12
C THR A 605 -32.38 17.43 -7.08
N VAL A 606 -31.06 17.41 -6.88
CA VAL A 606 -30.38 16.63 -5.85
C VAL A 606 -29.42 17.57 -5.14
N ASN A 607 -29.51 17.62 -3.82
CA ASN A 607 -28.61 18.39 -2.97
C ASN A 607 -28.03 17.51 -1.86
N LEU A 608 -26.70 17.48 -1.74
CA LEU A 608 -26.05 16.79 -0.62
C LEU A 608 -26.16 17.65 0.64
N THR A 609 -26.95 17.20 1.59
CA THR A 609 -27.23 17.95 2.83
C THR A 609 -26.34 17.52 3.99
N TYR A 610 -25.83 16.29 3.95
CA TYR A 610 -24.91 15.77 4.94
C TYR A 610 -23.89 14.83 4.30
N SER A 611 -22.61 15.02 4.65
CA SER A 611 -21.53 14.13 4.25
C SER A 611 -20.59 13.82 5.41
N SER A 612 -20.18 12.56 5.48
CA SER A 612 -19.14 12.03 6.36
C SER A 612 -18.56 10.76 5.71
N CYS A 613 -17.56 10.12 6.33
CA CYS A 613 -16.94 8.90 5.82
C CYS A 613 -17.92 7.74 5.58
N ASN A 614 -18.89 7.53 6.47
CA ASN A 614 -19.75 6.34 6.44
C ASN A 614 -21.20 6.67 6.10
N ARG A 615 -21.54 7.94 5.87
CA ARG A 615 -22.92 8.41 5.78
C ARG A 615 -23.04 9.61 4.86
N LEU A 616 -23.93 9.49 3.88
CA LEU A 616 -24.34 10.55 2.95
C LEU A 616 -25.85 10.74 3.02
N ILE A 617 -26.32 11.99 2.98
CA ILE A 617 -27.76 12.31 2.93
C ILE A 617 -28.01 13.32 1.80
N PHE A 618 -28.84 12.90 0.87
CA PHE A 618 -29.30 13.71 -0.25
C PHE A 618 -30.73 14.17 0.01
N ARG A 619 -31.00 15.44 -0.29
CA ARG A 619 -32.34 15.98 -0.44
C ARG A 619 -32.64 16.03 -1.92
N THR A 620 -33.71 15.37 -2.32
CA THR A 620 -34.13 15.32 -3.71
C THR A 620 -35.47 16.00 -3.89
N GLN A 621 -35.67 16.60 -5.06
CA GLN A 621 -36.97 17.04 -5.53
C GLN A 621 -37.21 16.35 -6.86
N ALA A 622 -38.18 15.45 -6.92
CA ALA A 622 -38.51 14.69 -8.12
C ALA A 622 -39.87 15.13 -8.68
N ALA A 623 -39.94 15.42 -9.98
CA ALA A 623 -41.18 15.78 -10.66
C ALA A 623 -42.13 14.59 -10.79
N LEU A 624 -41.57 13.37 -10.87
CA LEU A 624 -42.27 12.10 -11.06
C LEU A 624 -41.66 11.03 -10.15
N PRO A 625 -42.34 9.88 -9.92
CA PRO A 625 -41.67 8.71 -9.37
C PRO A 625 -40.49 8.31 -10.27
N CYS A 626 -39.32 8.14 -9.67
CA CYS A 626 -38.07 8.00 -10.41
C CYS A 626 -37.01 7.23 -9.61
N VAL A 627 -35.86 6.99 -10.24
CA VAL A 627 -34.73 6.31 -9.60
C VAL A 627 -33.66 7.34 -9.23
N PHE A 628 -33.21 7.32 -7.98
CA PHE A 628 -32.00 8.01 -7.55
C PHE A 628 -30.83 7.03 -7.61
N ALA A 629 -29.78 7.35 -8.37
CA ALA A 629 -28.53 6.58 -8.35
C ALA A 629 -27.39 7.40 -7.74
N THR A 630 -26.35 6.71 -7.28
CA THR A 630 -25.10 7.27 -6.77
C THR A 630 -23.91 6.47 -7.28
N SER A 631 -22.77 7.11 -7.54
CA SER A 631 -21.53 6.45 -7.99
C SER A 631 -20.87 5.54 -6.94
N LEU A 632 -21.46 5.43 -5.75
CA LEU A 632 -21.02 4.45 -4.76
C LEU A 632 -21.13 3.04 -5.35
N ALA A 633 -20.01 2.32 -5.35
CA ALA A 633 -19.97 0.95 -5.83
C ALA A 633 -20.94 0.03 -5.05
N HIS A 634 -21.68 -0.80 -5.78
CA HIS A 634 -22.64 -1.77 -5.26
C HIS A 634 -21.94 -3.01 -4.69
N THR A 635 -21.32 -2.82 -3.53
CA THR A 635 -20.49 -3.83 -2.84
C THR A 635 -21.26 -4.70 -1.85
N GLY A 636 -22.55 -4.41 -1.64
CA GLY A 636 -23.40 -5.03 -0.63
C GLY A 636 -23.22 -4.47 0.80
N HIS A 637 -22.34 -3.49 0.99
CA HIS A 637 -22.10 -2.84 2.29
C HIS A 637 -22.97 -1.61 2.52
N TRP A 638 -23.47 -1.00 1.46
CA TRP A 638 -24.35 0.15 1.58
C TRP A 638 -25.74 -0.29 2.05
N ARG A 639 -26.36 0.54 2.88
CA ARG A 639 -27.75 0.48 3.31
C ARG A 639 -28.39 1.82 2.99
N ALA A 640 -29.64 1.79 2.53
CA ALA A 640 -30.34 3.00 2.14
C ALA A 640 -31.65 3.20 2.90
N TRP A 641 -32.01 4.46 3.09
CA TRP A 641 -33.31 4.88 3.61
C TRP A 641 -33.87 5.98 2.73
N VAL A 642 -35.16 5.89 2.41
CA VAL A 642 -35.92 6.94 1.73
C VAL A 642 -36.97 7.42 2.70
N ASN A 643 -36.93 8.71 3.05
CA ASN A 643 -37.84 9.33 4.02
C ASN A 643 -37.85 8.59 5.37
N LYS A 644 -36.65 8.23 5.87
CA LYS A 644 -36.39 7.47 7.11
C LYS A 644 -36.88 6.02 7.10
N LYS A 645 -37.49 5.53 6.00
CA LYS A 645 -37.88 4.13 5.86
C LYS A 645 -36.76 3.36 5.14
N PRO A 646 -36.37 2.16 5.62
CA PRO A 646 -35.41 1.32 4.91
C PRO A 646 -35.84 1.10 3.47
N ALA A 647 -34.92 1.26 2.52
CA ALA A 647 -35.16 1.07 1.10
C ALA A 647 -34.20 0.00 0.54
N PRO A 648 -34.67 -0.88 -0.37
CA PRO A 648 -33.78 -1.78 -1.08
C PRO A 648 -32.80 -0.98 -1.95
N ILE A 649 -31.55 -1.44 -2.00
CA ILE A 649 -30.56 -0.92 -2.94
C ILE A 649 -30.50 -1.87 -4.13
N TYR A 650 -30.54 -1.29 -5.31
CA TYR A 650 -30.36 -1.98 -6.58
C TYR A 650 -28.99 -1.66 -7.17
N ARG A 651 -28.44 -2.59 -7.94
CA ARG A 651 -27.28 -2.32 -8.79
C ARG A 651 -27.76 -1.63 -10.06
N SER A 652 -27.16 -0.49 -10.35
CA SER A 652 -27.47 0.33 -11.52
C SER A 652 -26.24 0.52 -12.42
N ASN A 653 -26.46 0.62 -13.73
CA ASN A 653 -25.42 0.85 -14.74
C ASN A 653 -24.22 -0.10 -14.59
N GLY A 654 -24.46 -1.35 -14.15
CA GLY A 654 -23.45 -2.40 -13.96
C GLY A 654 -22.62 -2.32 -12.67
N TYR A 655 -22.60 -1.19 -11.94
CA TYR A 655 -21.77 -1.06 -10.73
C TYR A 655 -22.30 -0.13 -9.62
N ALA A 656 -23.10 0.89 -9.94
CA ALA A 656 -23.53 1.93 -9.02
C ALA A 656 -24.66 1.47 -8.09
N CYS A 657 -24.90 2.18 -6.99
CA CYS A 657 -26.06 1.94 -6.13
C CYS A 657 -27.24 2.83 -6.57
N ALA A 658 -28.45 2.28 -6.57
CA ALA A 658 -29.67 3.01 -6.86
C ALA A 658 -30.82 2.65 -5.91
N VAL A 659 -31.75 3.58 -5.73
CA VAL A 659 -32.97 3.44 -4.94
C VAL A 659 -34.15 4.14 -5.63
N SER A 660 -35.34 3.60 -5.47
CA SER A 660 -36.57 4.23 -5.93
C SER A 660 -36.96 5.38 -5.02
N ILE A 661 -37.37 6.51 -5.59
CA ILE A 661 -37.89 7.66 -4.84
C ILE A 661 -39.27 8.07 -5.36
N PRO A 662 -40.20 8.43 -4.46
CA PRO A 662 -41.50 8.93 -4.87
C PRO A 662 -41.39 10.33 -5.47
N LYS A 663 -42.44 10.74 -6.19
CA LYS A 663 -42.63 12.13 -6.61
C LYS A 663 -42.58 13.08 -5.40
N GLY A 664 -42.00 14.26 -5.60
CA GLY A 664 -41.92 15.33 -4.63
C GLY A 664 -40.58 15.36 -3.89
N ALA A 665 -40.58 16.00 -2.73
CA ALA A 665 -39.39 16.09 -1.89
C ALA A 665 -39.12 14.75 -1.20
N SER A 666 -37.89 14.24 -1.33
CA SER A 666 -37.45 13.06 -0.59
C SER A 666 -36.10 13.29 0.09
N THR A 667 -35.88 12.57 1.20
CA THR A 667 -34.56 12.47 1.84
C THR A 667 -34.03 11.06 1.62
N VAL A 668 -32.92 10.95 0.90
CA VAL A 668 -32.25 9.69 0.59
C VAL A 668 -30.97 9.61 1.41
N GLU A 669 -30.88 8.63 2.29
CA GLU A 669 -29.74 8.42 3.18
C GLU A 669 -29.02 7.12 2.81
N PHE A 670 -27.71 7.17 2.62
CA PHE A 670 -26.84 6.01 2.47
C PHE A 670 -25.93 5.87 3.69
N ARG A 671 -25.86 4.66 4.27
CA ARG A 671 -24.90 4.31 5.33
C ARG A 671 -24.07 3.11 4.93
N TYR A 672 -22.76 3.21 5.13
CA TYR A 672 -21.84 2.10 4.93
C TYR A 672 -21.83 1.17 6.14
N TRP A 673 -21.96 -0.13 5.93
CA TRP A 673 -21.96 -1.16 6.98
C TRP A 673 -21.08 -2.35 6.62
N SER A 674 -20.18 -2.73 7.52
CA SER A 674 -19.35 -3.93 7.40
C SER A 674 -19.64 -4.92 8.53
N PRO A 675 -20.19 -6.11 8.20
CA PRO A 675 -20.29 -7.21 9.15
C PRO A 675 -18.92 -7.65 9.69
N ALA A 676 -17.89 -7.61 8.84
CA ALA A 676 -16.54 -8.02 9.21
C ALA A 676 -15.92 -7.06 10.23
N ALA A 677 -16.11 -5.75 10.06
CA ALA A 677 -15.67 -4.75 11.03
C ALA A 677 -16.43 -4.87 12.36
N PHE A 678 -17.75 -5.07 12.31
CA PHE A 678 -18.57 -5.29 13.51
C PHE A 678 -18.10 -6.50 14.33
N TRP A 679 -18.02 -7.67 13.70
CA TRP A 679 -17.58 -8.89 14.38
C TRP A 679 -16.11 -8.81 14.80
N GLY A 680 -15.27 -8.16 13.98
CA GLY A 680 -13.88 -7.92 14.31
C GLY A 680 -13.74 -7.11 15.60
N MET A 681 -14.47 -5.99 15.70
CA MET A 681 -14.46 -5.16 16.90
C MET A 681 -15.05 -5.88 18.11
N ALA A 682 -16.14 -6.64 17.93
CA ALA A 682 -16.75 -7.43 18.99
C ALA A 682 -15.77 -8.48 19.56
N ILE A 683 -15.08 -9.24 18.68
CA ILE A 683 -14.09 -10.24 19.08
C ILE A 683 -12.90 -9.57 19.78
N SER A 684 -12.39 -8.45 19.24
CA SER A 684 -11.30 -7.69 19.85
C SER A 684 -11.66 -7.20 21.26
N CYS A 685 -12.84 -6.60 21.44
CA CYS A 685 -13.31 -6.12 22.74
C CYS A 685 -13.58 -7.26 23.73
N ALA A 686 -14.18 -8.37 23.27
CA ALA A 686 -14.39 -9.56 24.10
C ALA A 686 -13.07 -10.18 24.56
N THR A 687 -12.07 -10.23 23.67
CA THR A 687 -10.73 -10.73 24.00
C THR A 687 -10.03 -9.81 24.99
N LEU A 688 -10.14 -8.48 24.81
CA LEU A 688 -9.61 -7.50 25.76
C LEU A 688 -10.27 -7.65 27.14
N ALA A 689 -11.59 -7.82 27.19
CA ALA A 689 -12.34 -8.04 28.41
C ALA A 689 -11.85 -9.32 29.12
N LEU A 690 -11.76 -10.44 28.39
CA LEU A 690 -11.30 -11.71 28.92
C LEU A 690 -9.87 -11.61 29.48
N LEU A 691 -8.96 -10.95 28.77
CA LEU A 691 -7.59 -10.74 29.25
C LEU A 691 -7.52 -9.90 30.51
N GLY A 692 -8.27 -8.80 30.57
CA GLY A 692 -8.29 -7.97 31.77
C GLY A 692 -8.98 -8.66 32.95
N ILE A 693 -10.00 -9.49 32.72
CA ILE A 693 -10.62 -10.33 33.76
C ILE A 693 -9.62 -11.36 34.29
N ILE A 694 -8.91 -12.06 33.40
CA ILE A 694 -7.85 -13.01 33.77
C ILE A 694 -6.76 -12.28 34.57
N ALA A 695 -6.29 -11.13 34.08
CA ALA A 695 -5.29 -10.32 34.76
C ALA A 695 -5.76 -9.86 36.14
N ALA A 696 -7.03 -9.44 36.28
CA ALA A 696 -7.63 -9.06 37.56
C ALA A 696 -7.71 -10.25 38.52
N ALA A 697 -8.13 -11.43 38.03
CA ALA A 697 -8.26 -12.64 38.83
C ALA A 697 -6.92 -13.10 39.43
N PHE A 698 -5.82 -12.93 38.69
CA PHE A 698 -4.48 -13.32 39.15
C PHE A 698 -3.67 -12.20 39.80
N GLY A 699 -3.98 -10.93 39.51
CA GLY A 699 -3.19 -9.76 39.91
C GLY A 699 -3.66 -9.03 41.17
N VAL A 700 -4.93 -9.17 41.56
CA VAL A 700 -5.55 -8.37 42.63
C VAL A 700 -5.98 -9.22 43.83
N LYS A 701 -6.04 -8.65 45.04
CA LYS A 701 -6.58 -9.29 46.25
C LYS A 701 -8.08 -9.59 46.10
N LYS A 702 -8.59 -10.62 46.80
CA LYS A 702 -9.93 -11.24 46.62
C LYS A 702 -11.08 -10.23 46.45
N THR A 703 -11.14 -9.19 47.27
CA THR A 703 -12.22 -8.17 47.24
C THR A 703 -12.14 -7.26 46.01
N GLY A 704 -10.93 -6.87 45.57
CA GLY A 704 -10.73 -6.00 44.41
C GLY A 704 -10.87 -6.72 43.06
N ARG A 705 -10.83 -8.06 43.03
CA ARG A 705 -10.91 -8.86 41.79
C ARG A 705 -12.22 -8.63 41.04
N ARG A 706 -13.35 -8.72 41.76
CA ARG A 706 -14.68 -8.59 41.16
C ARG A 706 -14.92 -7.17 40.63
N VAL A 707 -14.49 -6.16 41.39
CA VAL A 707 -14.60 -4.75 40.99
C VAL A 707 -13.76 -4.49 39.75
N LEU A 708 -12.47 -4.86 39.75
CA LEU A 708 -11.62 -4.63 38.58
C LEU A 708 -12.09 -5.40 37.35
N ALA A 709 -12.52 -6.66 37.50
CA ALA A 709 -13.11 -7.44 36.42
C ALA A 709 -14.36 -6.77 35.84
N GLY A 710 -15.25 -6.27 36.70
CA GLY A 710 -16.43 -5.50 36.28
C GLY A 710 -16.06 -4.22 35.53
N LEU A 711 -15.07 -3.46 36.02
CA LEU A 711 -14.58 -2.24 35.37
C LEU A 711 -13.94 -2.52 34.00
N VAL A 712 -13.15 -3.59 33.88
CA VAL A 712 -12.56 -4.02 32.60
C VAL A 712 -13.66 -4.41 31.61
N ALA A 713 -14.63 -5.22 32.03
CA ALA A 713 -15.74 -5.64 31.16
C ALA A 713 -16.58 -4.44 30.71
N ALA A 714 -16.92 -3.56 31.64
CA ALA A 714 -17.63 -2.32 31.35
C ALA A 714 -16.82 -1.40 30.42
N GLY A 715 -15.51 -1.30 30.61
CA GLY A 715 -14.61 -0.52 29.75
C GLY A 715 -14.52 -1.07 28.33
N ALA A 716 -14.41 -2.39 28.17
CA ALA A 716 -14.40 -3.03 26.84
C ALA A 716 -15.75 -2.89 26.12
N LEU A 717 -16.85 -3.03 26.85
CA LEU A 717 -18.19 -2.81 26.32
C LEU A 717 -18.43 -1.34 25.95
N GLY A 718 -17.98 -0.42 26.81
CA GLY A 718 -18.01 1.02 26.55
C GLY A 718 -17.19 1.38 25.31
N LEU A 719 -15.99 0.80 25.14
CA LEU A 719 -15.17 0.99 23.94
C LEU A 719 -15.91 0.54 22.67
N PHE A 720 -16.56 -0.63 22.71
CA PHE A 720 -17.35 -1.13 21.58
C PHE A 720 -18.49 -0.17 21.22
N PHE A 721 -19.25 0.31 22.21
CA PHE A 721 -20.35 1.24 21.97
C PHE A 721 -19.89 2.63 21.51
N LEU A 722 -18.79 3.14 22.07
CA LEU A 722 -18.19 4.41 21.62
C LEU A 722 -17.73 4.29 20.16
N TRP A 723 -17.07 3.19 19.81
CA TRP A 723 -16.69 2.92 18.42
C TRP A 723 -17.92 2.84 17.52
N HIS A 724 -18.94 2.08 17.91
CA HIS A 724 -20.16 1.90 17.12
C HIS A 724 -20.94 3.21 16.91
N ASP A 725 -21.08 4.03 17.96
CA ASP A 725 -21.71 5.36 17.86
C ASP A 725 -20.92 6.26 16.91
N SER A 726 -19.59 6.27 17.05
CA SER A 726 -18.68 7.06 16.20
C SER A 726 -18.74 6.68 14.72
N LEU A 727 -19.41 5.60 14.33
CA LEU A 727 -19.57 5.27 12.91
C LEU A 727 -20.46 6.29 12.19
N TYR A 728 -21.45 6.87 12.87
CA TYR A 728 -22.49 7.67 12.23
C TYR A 728 -22.82 9.00 12.94
N SER A 729 -22.20 9.28 14.10
CA SER A 729 -22.36 10.51 14.88
C SER A 729 -21.39 11.64 14.49
N GLY A 730 -20.70 11.50 13.36
CA GLY A 730 -19.79 12.50 12.81
C GLY A 730 -20.42 13.87 12.56
N LYS A 731 -19.55 14.88 12.45
CA LYS A 731 -19.93 16.22 11.99
C LYS A 731 -20.14 16.20 10.49
N ASN A 732 -21.12 16.98 10.03
CA ASN A 732 -21.30 17.24 8.61
C ASN A 732 -20.06 17.94 8.06
N LEU A 733 -19.46 17.38 7.01
CA LEU A 733 -18.32 18.02 6.33
C LEU A 733 -18.75 19.22 5.48
N HIS A 734 -20.05 19.40 5.28
CA HIS A 734 -20.64 20.46 4.44
C HIS A 734 -20.10 20.41 3.02
N THR A 735 -19.93 19.20 2.47
CA THR A 735 -19.53 19.04 1.07
C THR A 735 -20.63 19.59 0.17
N ARG A 736 -20.24 20.49 -0.72
CA ARG A 736 -21.10 21.05 -1.74
C ARG A 736 -21.27 20.04 -2.86
N TYR A 737 -22.51 19.65 -3.09
CA TYR A 737 -22.89 18.90 -4.28
C TYR A 737 -24.34 19.21 -4.59
N GLU A 738 -24.56 19.65 -5.82
CA GLU A 738 -25.85 19.92 -6.40
C GLU A 738 -25.89 19.31 -7.80
N TRP A 739 -27.01 18.69 -8.13
CA TRP A 739 -27.29 18.21 -9.47
C TRP A 739 -28.71 18.62 -9.85
N ILE A 740 -28.87 19.04 -11.10
CA ILE A 740 -30.13 19.47 -11.68
C ILE A 740 -30.31 18.71 -12.98
N SER A 741 -31.52 18.17 -13.22
CA SER A 741 -31.82 17.50 -14.47
C SER A 741 -31.63 18.45 -15.67
N PRO A 742 -31.01 18.00 -16.77
CA PRO A 742 -30.91 18.82 -17.97
C PRO A 742 -32.30 19.18 -18.52
N PRO A 743 -32.43 20.31 -19.24
CA PRO A 743 -33.68 20.71 -19.87
C PRO A 743 -34.22 19.63 -20.82
N VAL A 744 -35.55 19.45 -20.84
CA VAL A 744 -36.23 18.40 -21.63
C VAL A 744 -35.97 18.53 -23.14
N HIS A 745 -35.66 19.73 -23.63
CA HIS A 745 -35.41 20.02 -25.06
C HIS A 745 -33.93 20.19 -25.43
N ARG A 746 -32.98 19.81 -24.56
CA ARG A 746 -31.56 19.86 -24.94
C ARG A 746 -31.31 18.83 -26.05
N PRO A 747 -30.65 19.21 -27.17
CA PRO A 747 -30.26 18.24 -28.18
C PRO A 747 -29.40 17.14 -27.54
N GLN A 748 -29.65 15.90 -27.93
CA GLN A 748 -29.01 14.74 -27.32
C GLN A 748 -27.56 14.65 -27.78
N ASN A 749 -26.61 14.57 -26.83
CA ASN A 749 -25.24 14.17 -27.12
C ASN A 749 -25.24 12.70 -27.59
N LEU A 750 -25.02 12.49 -28.88
CA LEU A 750 -25.02 11.18 -29.54
C LEU A 750 -23.82 10.32 -29.16
N ALA A 751 -22.72 10.94 -28.70
CA ALA A 751 -21.50 10.25 -28.28
C ALA A 751 -21.56 9.75 -26.84
N PHE A 752 -22.45 10.30 -26.00
CA PHE A 752 -22.52 9.97 -24.57
C PHE A 752 -22.64 8.46 -24.33
N GLY A 753 -21.68 7.91 -23.59
CA GLY A 753 -21.62 6.50 -23.24
C GLY A 753 -21.57 5.55 -24.44
N LYS A 754 -21.06 6.01 -25.58
CA LYS A 754 -20.80 5.16 -26.74
C LYS A 754 -19.44 4.48 -26.64
N PRO A 755 -19.25 3.31 -27.29
CA PRO A 755 -17.95 2.65 -27.28
C PRO A 755 -16.86 3.46 -27.97
N THR A 756 -15.71 3.50 -27.32
CA THR A 756 -14.54 4.27 -27.74
C THR A 756 -13.31 3.36 -27.87
N GLN A 757 -12.31 3.83 -28.59
CA GLN A 757 -10.98 3.23 -28.65
C GLN A 757 -9.92 4.33 -28.78
N MET A 758 -8.68 4.02 -28.42
CA MET A 758 -7.54 4.93 -28.58
C MET A 758 -6.31 4.17 -29.04
N SER A 759 -5.37 4.87 -29.68
CA SER A 759 -4.13 4.31 -30.24
C SER A 759 -3.29 3.58 -29.20
N SER A 760 -3.26 4.09 -27.98
CA SER A 760 -2.60 3.46 -26.84
C SER A 760 -3.27 3.86 -25.53
N SER A 761 -3.38 2.90 -24.60
CA SER A 761 -3.80 3.19 -23.22
C SER A 761 -2.59 3.44 -22.36
N SER A 762 -2.62 4.48 -21.54
CA SER A 762 -1.55 4.73 -20.57
C SER A 762 -1.43 3.55 -19.60
N ARG A 763 -0.40 2.70 -19.77
CA ARG A 763 -0.13 1.49 -18.95
C ARG A 763 -0.18 1.72 -17.43
N SER A 764 0.07 2.93 -16.96
CA SER A 764 0.06 3.26 -15.53
C SER A 764 -1.32 3.69 -14.99
N HIS A 765 -2.31 3.95 -15.87
CA HIS A 765 -3.61 4.57 -15.53
C HIS A 765 -4.79 3.98 -16.31
N THR A 766 -4.76 2.69 -16.61
CA THR A 766 -5.72 2.02 -17.52
C THR A 766 -7.20 2.15 -17.15
N PHE A 767 -7.54 2.64 -15.95
CA PHE A 767 -8.94 2.81 -15.52
C PHE A 767 -9.35 4.25 -15.20
N THR A 768 -8.40 5.19 -15.06
CA THR A 768 -8.70 6.58 -14.66
C THR A 768 -8.62 7.56 -15.83
N HIS A 769 -7.99 7.15 -16.93
CA HIS A 769 -7.90 7.93 -18.17
C HIS A 769 -8.16 7.02 -19.38
N ASP A 770 -9.18 6.17 -19.24
CA ASP A 770 -9.60 5.31 -20.35
C ASP A 770 -10.18 6.13 -21.50
N SER A 771 -10.24 5.54 -22.69
CA SER A 771 -10.85 6.16 -23.87
C SER A 771 -12.30 6.60 -23.60
N ALA A 772 -13.04 5.87 -22.77
CA ALA A 772 -14.45 6.14 -22.50
C ALA A 772 -14.68 7.39 -21.64
N CYS A 773 -13.64 7.91 -20.98
CA CYS A 773 -13.73 9.14 -20.19
C CYS A 773 -14.07 10.35 -21.07
N ALA A 774 -13.72 10.34 -22.35
CA ALA A 774 -14.04 11.41 -23.28
C ALA A 774 -15.51 11.44 -23.75
N VAL A 775 -16.37 10.57 -23.25
CA VAL A 775 -17.81 10.53 -23.57
C VAL A 775 -18.67 10.27 -22.33
N ASP A 776 -18.17 10.63 -21.15
CA ASP A 776 -18.80 10.32 -19.87
C ASP A 776 -19.68 11.45 -19.31
N GLY A 777 -19.68 12.60 -19.99
CA GLY A 777 -20.46 13.78 -19.64
C GLY A 777 -19.77 14.72 -18.63
N ASP A 778 -18.51 14.48 -18.25
CA ASP A 778 -17.71 15.40 -17.45
C ASP A 778 -16.61 16.08 -18.25
N THR A 779 -16.79 17.37 -18.46
CA THR A 779 -15.82 18.23 -19.16
C THR A 779 -14.57 18.56 -18.32
N SER A 780 -14.49 18.12 -17.07
CA SER A 780 -13.37 18.42 -16.19
C SER A 780 -12.10 17.66 -16.58
N VAL A 781 -10.94 18.23 -16.23
CA VAL A 781 -9.64 17.57 -16.45
C VAL A 781 -9.52 16.27 -15.64
N ALA A 782 -10.33 16.09 -14.61
CA ALA A 782 -10.38 14.87 -13.80
C ALA A 782 -10.81 13.65 -14.62
N SER A 783 -11.67 13.88 -15.61
CA SER A 783 -12.30 12.85 -16.44
C SER A 783 -11.76 12.82 -17.87
N CYS A 784 -10.49 13.21 -18.09
CA CYS A 784 -9.93 13.13 -19.44
C CYS A 784 -9.45 11.73 -19.82
N CYS A 785 -9.59 11.35 -21.10
CA CYS A 785 -8.87 10.20 -21.66
C CYS A 785 -7.40 10.55 -21.92
N LEU A 786 -6.47 9.59 -21.85
CA LEU A 786 -5.04 9.88 -22.04
C LEU A 786 -4.24 8.76 -22.73
N THR A 787 -3.61 9.09 -23.87
CA THR A 787 -2.71 8.17 -24.60
C THR A 787 -1.27 8.17 -24.06
N HIS A 788 -0.45 7.21 -24.53
CA HIS A 788 1.01 7.30 -24.39
C HIS A 788 1.60 8.48 -25.17
N PHE A 789 2.83 8.85 -24.83
CA PHE A 789 3.61 9.80 -25.61
C PHE A 789 4.15 9.09 -26.85
N GLU A 790 3.44 9.24 -27.97
CA GLU A 790 3.67 8.49 -29.20
C GLU A 790 3.48 9.38 -30.45
N PRO A 791 3.96 8.96 -31.62
CA PRO A 791 3.67 9.65 -32.87
C PRO A 791 2.19 9.50 -33.25
N ASN A 792 1.55 10.64 -33.51
CA ASN A 792 0.18 10.75 -33.98
C ASN A 792 -0.87 9.98 -33.13
N PRO A 793 -0.97 10.26 -31.83
CA PRO A 793 -1.93 9.57 -30.97
C PRO A 793 -3.37 9.86 -31.42
N ALA A 794 -4.24 8.87 -31.31
CA ALA A 794 -5.60 8.91 -31.84
C ALA A 794 -6.63 8.38 -30.84
N TRP A 795 -7.86 8.88 -30.97
CA TRP A 795 -9.05 8.45 -30.25
C TRP A 795 -10.22 8.34 -31.22
N GLU A 796 -11.13 7.40 -31.01
CA GLU A 796 -12.30 7.19 -31.86
C GLU A 796 -13.53 6.78 -31.05
N VAL A 797 -14.72 7.22 -31.49
CA VAL A 797 -16.03 6.79 -30.99
C VAL A 797 -16.87 6.15 -32.10
N ASP A 798 -17.58 5.07 -31.76
CA ASP A 798 -18.59 4.40 -32.60
C ASP A 798 -20.00 4.73 -32.10
N LEU A 799 -20.73 5.56 -32.86
CA LEU A 799 -22.10 6.00 -32.54
C LEU A 799 -23.14 4.85 -32.65
N LYS A 800 -22.72 3.67 -33.12
CA LYS A 800 -23.47 2.42 -33.37
C LYS A 800 -24.34 2.39 -34.61
N CYS A 801 -24.81 3.53 -35.10
CA CYS A 801 -25.45 3.63 -36.39
C CYS A 801 -25.17 5.00 -37.01
N VAL A 802 -25.42 5.09 -38.32
CA VAL A 802 -25.24 6.34 -39.06
C VAL A 802 -26.20 7.40 -38.52
N ARG A 803 -25.68 8.59 -38.31
CA ARG A 803 -26.38 9.76 -37.80
C ARG A 803 -26.00 10.98 -38.62
N LYS A 804 -26.97 11.87 -38.87
CA LYS A 804 -26.69 13.20 -39.41
C LYS A 804 -26.11 14.07 -38.31
N ILE A 805 -24.81 14.33 -38.38
CA ILE A 805 -24.05 15.15 -37.44
C ILE A 805 -24.05 16.59 -37.94
N GLU A 806 -24.37 17.53 -37.05
CA GLU A 806 -24.34 18.98 -37.35
C GLU A 806 -23.20 19.68 -36.59
N GLU A 807 -22.90 19.22 -35.38
CA GLU A 807 -21.93 19.87 -34.49
C GLU A 807 -21.15 18.83 -33.67
N ILE A 808 -19.85 19.10 -33.50
CA ILE A 808 -18.95 18.35 -32.62
C ILE A 808 -18.28 19.35 -31.67
N LEU A 809 -18.34 19.11 -30.36
CA LEU A 809 -17.67 19.91 -29.34
C LEU A 809 -16.52 19.13 -28.72
N LEU A 810 -15.32 19.72 -28.71
CA LEU A 810 -14.16 19.12 -28.04
C LEU A 810 -13.77 19.94 -26.81
N HIS A 811 -13.80 19.31 -25.65
CA HIS A 811 -13.27 19.87 -24.41
C HIS A 811 -11.82 19.39 -24.24
N ILE A 812 -10.86 20.32 -24.34
CA ILE A 812 -9.41 20.02 -24.40
C ILE A 812 -8.62 21.02 -23.55
N THR A 813 -8.87 21.02 -22.24
CA THR A 813 -8.31 22.02 -21.31
C THR A 813 -6.78 21.99 -21.24
N LEU A 814 -6.14 20.86 -21.57
CA LEU A 814 -4.69 20.66 -21.47
C LEU A 814 -3.93 20.89 -22.79
N GLN A 815 -4.59 21.45 -23.79
CA GLN A 815 -4.00 21.73 -25.09
C GLN A 815 -2.72 22.58 -25.00
N GLY A 816 -1.63 22.10 -25.62
CA GLY A 816 -0.36 22.83 -25.69
C GLY A 816 0.42 22.91 -24.37
N GLU A 817 -0.13 22.37 -23.28
CA GLU A 817 0.55 22.24 -22.01
C GLU A 817 1.56 21.09 -22.02
N TYR A 818 2.49 21.13 -21.08
CA TYR A 818 3.44 20.06 -20.87
C TYR A 818 2.98 19.16 -19.73
N TYR A 819 3.08 17.83 -19.93
CA TYR A 819 2.74 16.82 -18.93
C TYR A 819 3.29 17.13 -17.53
N ASP A 820 4.56 17.56 -17.47
CA ASP A 820 5.25 17.88 -16.22
C ASP A 820 4.69 19.12 -15.49
N LYS A 821 3.90 19.97 -16.17
CA LYS A 821 3.26 21.16 -15.57
C LYS A 821 1.84 20.89 -15.06
N VAL A 822 1.18 19.86 -15.57
CA VAL A 822 -0.27 19.63 -15.42
C VAL A 822 -0.59 18.42 -14.55
N LEU A 823 0.18 17.35 -14.65
CA LEU A 823 0.00 16.15 -13.82
C LEU A 823 1.21 16.05 -12.89
N PRO A 824 1.18 16.71 -11.71
CA PRO A 824 0.19 16.40 -10.68
C PRO A 824 -0.43 17.65 -10.03
N HIS A 825 -1.67 18.02 -10.38
CA HIS A 825 -2.45 18.99 -9.63
C HIS A 825 -2.98 18.38 -8.31
N THR A 826 -2.19 18.49 -7.24
CA THR A 826 -2.73 19.06 -6.00
C THR A 826 -2.87 20.57 -6.24
N PRO A 827 -3.99 21.22 -5.89
CA PRO A 827 -3.97 22.66 -5.66
C PRO A 827 -2.99 22.92 -4.51
N GLY A 828 -1.75 23.29 -4.83
CA GLY A 828 -0.65 23.54 -3.90
C GLY A 828 0.56 22.59 -4.04
N ASN A 829 1.68 23.12 -4.57
CA ASN A 829 3.07 22.72 -4.31
C ASN A 829 3.71 21.44 -4.88
N THR A 830 3.04 20.62 -5.68
CA THR A 830 3.70 19.45 -6.31
C THR A 830 4.79 19.79 -7.34
N LYS A 831 4.77 21.00 -7.92
CA LYS A 831 5.80 21.44 -8.89
C LYS A 831 7.19 21.53 -8.25
N GLN A 832 7.30 22.01 -7.01
CA GLN A 832 8.59 22.02 -6.29
C GLN A 832 9.04 20.62 -5.86
N ILE A 833 8.09 19.72 -5.57
CA ILE A 833 8.37 18.43 -4.94
C ILE A 833 9.04 17.44 -5.91
N TRP A 834 8.65 17.45 -7.19
CA TRP A 834 9.29 16.63 -8.22
C TRP A 834 10.60 17.25 -8.74
N GLU A 835 10.65 18.58 -8.89
CA GLU A 835 11.86 19.28 -9.32
C GLU A 835 12.99 19.25 -8.26
N LYS A 836 12.65 19.18 -6.96
CA LYS A 836 13.64 19.18 -5.87
C LYS A 836 13.94 17.80 -5.26
N GLY A 837 13.14 16.76 -5.50
CA GLY A 837 13.19 15.51 -4.72
C GLY A 837 13.67 14.26 -5.47
N ILE A 838 13.56 14.22 -6.79
CA ILE A 838 14.10 13.16 -7.64
C ILE A 838 14.84 13.90 -8.74
N LEU A 839 16.15 13.64 -8.88
CA LEU A 839 16.93 14.17 -9.99
C LEU A 839 16.19 13.83 -11.28
N VAL A 840 15.59 14.87 -11.84
CA VAL A 840 14.92 14.87 -13.13
C VAL A 840 15.98 14.39 -14.11
N VAL A 841 15.97 13.10 -14.45
CA VAL A 841 16.29 12.71 -15.83
C VAL A 841 15.44 13.67 -16.62
N LYS A 842 16.06 14.64 -17.32
CA LYS A 842 15.39 15.60 -18.20
C LYS A 842 14.47 14.78 -19.10
N LYS A 843 13.25 14.54 -18.65
CA LYS A 843 12.22 13.97 -19.49
C LYS A 843 12.01 15.06 -20.50
N GLN A 844 12.10 14.69 -21.77
CA GLN A 844 11.73 15.63 -22.80
C GLN A 844 10.29 16.06 -22.49
N PRO A 845 10.00 17.37 -22.51
CA PRO A 845 8.68 17.86 -22.21
C PRO A 845 7.66 17.14 -23.11
N GLU A 846 6.77 16.35 -22.50
CA GLU A 846 5.76 15.60 -23.23
C GLU A 846 4.60 16.55 -23.54
N LEU A 847 4.42 16.92 -24.81
CA LEU A 847 3.39 17.83 -25.30
C LEU A 847 2.01 17.15 -25.31
N PHE A 848 0.98 17.82 -24.81
CA PHE A 848 -0.41 17.41 -25.02
C PHE A 848 -0.98 17.98 -26.32
N ASN A 849 -1.74 17.14 -27.03
CA ASN A 849 -2.56 17.49 -28.19
C ASN A 849 -1.75 18.24 -29.26
N GLY A 850 -0.69 17.63 -29.78
CA GLY A 850 0.15 18.23 -30.82
C GLY A 850 -0.69 18.71 -32.02
N LEU A 851 -0.46 19.96 -32.45
CA LEU A 851 -1.20 20.58 -33.55
C LEU A 851 -0.56 20.29 -34.92
N PRO A 852 -1.35 20.25 -36.00
CA PRO A 852 -2.81 20.38 -36.02
C PRO A 852 -3.53 19.16 -35.41
N LEU A 853 -4.67 19.39 -34.75
CA LEU A 853 -5.62 18.32 -34.45
C LEU A 853 -6.42 18.02 -35.72
N THR A 854 -6.71 16.76 -35.96
CA THR A 854 -7.59 16.38 -37.07
C THR A 854 -8.81 15.67 -36.53
N VAL A 855 -10.00 16.16 -36.92
CA VAL A 855 -11.27 15.50 -36.66
C VAL A 855 -11.72 14.88 -37.97
N ALA A 856 -11.84 13.56 -37.98
CA ALA A 856 -12.25 12.78 -39.14
C ALA A 856 -13.58 12.07 -38.86
N ILE A 857 -14.50 12.11 -39.82
CA ILE A 857 -15.81 11.47 -39.73
C ILE A 857 -15.98 10.44 -40.86
N SER A 858 -16.65 9.33 -40.56
CA SER A 858 -16.85 8.21 -41.50
C SER A 858 -18.13 7.43 -41.19
N THR A 859 -18.73 6.82 -42.21
CA THR A 859 -19.87 5.89 -42.07
C THR A 859 -19.44 4.44 -41.88
N ASP A 860 -18.25 4.06 -42.37
CA ASP A 860 -17.81 2.67 -42.56
C ASP A 860 -16.38 2.37 -42.07
N ARG A 861 -15.62 3.39 -41.63
CA ARG A 861 -14.19 3.38 -41.27
C ARG A 861 -13.21 3.27 -42.45
N THR A 862 -13.68 3.23 -43.69
CA THR A 862 -12.82 3.23 -44.88
C THR A 862 -12.70 4.62 -45.49
N ASP A 863 -13.82 5.32 -45.64
CA ASP A 863 -13.84 6.67 -46.22
C ASP A 863 -13.96 7.73 -45.12
N TRP A 864 -12.93 8.57 -44.99
CA TRP A 864 -12.83 9.59 -43.94
C TRP A 864 -12.85 11.00 -44.53
N GLN A 865 -13.80 11.81 -44.08
CA GLN A 865 -13.77 13.26 -44.29
C GLN A 865 -13.10 13.91 -43.09
N ALA A 866 -12.01 14.63 -43.32
CA ALA A 866 -11.16 15.17 -42.26
C ALA A 866 -11.12 16.70 -42.27
N THR A 867 -11.22 17.29 -41.08
CA THR A 867 -11.04 18.72 -40.84
C THR A 867 -9.80 18.94 -39.99
N LEU A 868 -8.88 19.79 -40.47
CA LEU A 868 -7.65 20.17 -39.77
C LEU A 868 -7.88 21.41 -38.91
N ILE A 869 -7.46 21.34 -37.65
CA ILE A 869 -7.55 22.42 -36.67
C ILE A 869 -6.13 22.86 -36.31
N HIS A 870 -5.75 24.04 -36.79
CA HIS A 870 -4.39 24.58 -36.61
C HIS A 870 -4.22 25.45 -35.36
N ALA A 871 -5.31 25.88 -34.73
CA ALA A 871 -5.30 26.72 -33.53
C ALA A 871 -6.51 26.41 -32.65
N ILE A 872 -6.33 26.49 -31.34
CA ILE A 872 -7.34 26.12 -30.33
C ILE A 872 -7.26 27.12 -29.18
N ASP A 873 -8.41 27.69 -28.79
CA ASP A 873 -8.54 28.42 -27.54
C ASP A 873 -8.80 27.43 -26.40
N THR A 874 -7.95 27.42 -25.38
CA THR A 874 -8.04 26.48 -24.27
C THR A 874 -9.06 26.89 -23.20
N ARG A 875 -9.62 28.11 -23.31
CA ARG A 875 -10.60 28.66 -22.36
C ARG A 875 -12.04 28.29 -22.68
N ALA A 876 -12.30 27.76 -23.87
CA ALA A 876 -13.62 27.37 -24.34
C ALA A 876 -13.55 25.99 -25.02
N PRO A 877 -14.66 25.24 -25.09
CA PRO A 877 -14.72 24.08 -25.97
C PRO A 877 -14.46 24.50 -27.41
N LEU A 878 -13.79 23.63 -28.17
CA LEU A 878 -13.67 23.81 -29.61
C LEU A 878 -15.00 23.40 -30.26
N HIS A 879 -15.69 24.38 -30.86
CA HIS A 879 -16.90 24.16 -31.64
C HIS A 879 -16.55 23.86 -33.10
N LEU A 880 -16.82 22.65 -33.55
CA LEU A 880 -16.78 22.28 -34.95
C LEU A 880 -18.20 22.15 -35.48
N LYS A 881 -18.72 23.25 -36.04
CA LYS A 881 -19.99 23.27 -36.75
C LYS A 881 -19.77 22.90 -38.21
N LEU A 882 -20.51 21.92 -38.70
CA LEU A 882 -20.43 21.47 -40.09
C LEU A 882 -21.33 22.35 -40.96
N ASP A 883 -20.82 22.83 -42.09
CA ASP A 883 -21.57 23.73 -43.01
C ASP A 883 -22.87 23.08 -43.51
N THR A 884 -22.86 21.77 -43.66
CA THR A 884 -24.05 20.95 -43.89
C THR A 884 -24.01 19.71 -42.99
N PRO A 885 -25.16 19.20 -42.48
CA PRO A 885 -25.16 17.98 -41.69
C PRO A 885 -24.60 16.79 -42.46
N VAL A 886 -23.62 16.08 -41.89
CA VAL A 886 -22.93 14.96 -42.54
C VAL A 886 -23.35 13.63 -41.90
N ASP A 887 -23.59 12.62 -42.72
CA ASP A 887 -23.83 11.26 -42.25
C ASP A 887 -22.53 10.65 -41.71
N ALA A 888 -22.51 10.30 -40.42
CA ALA A 888 -21.37 9.65 -39.79
C ALA A 888 -21.83 8.60 -38.76
N ARG A 889 -21.04 7.54 -38.63
CA ARG A 889 -21.12 6.55 -37.55
C ARG A 889 -19.88 6.59 -36.67
N TYR A 890 -18.72 6.88 -37.25
CA TYR A 890 -17.43 6.88 -36.60
C TYR A 890 -16.86 8.29 -36.63
N ILE A 891 -16.32 8.73 -35.49
CA ILE A 891 -15.63 10.00 -35.37
C ILE A 891 -14.27 9.70 -34.75
N ARG A 892 -13.19 10.13 -35.42
CA ARG A 892 -11.81 9.90 -35.01
C ARG A 892 -11.09 11.24 -34.86
N ILE A 893 -10.36 11.38 -33.77
CA ILE A 893 -9.57 12.57 -33.44
C ILE A 893 -8.11 12.15 -33.32
N PHE A 894 -7.20 12.83 -34.02
CA PHE A 894 -5.77 12.59 -33.89
C PHE A 894 -4.98 13.88 -33.72
N ALA A 895 -3.97 13.82 -32.87
CA ALA A 895 -3.00 14.90 -32.71
C ALA A 895 -1.81 14.67 -33.62
N SER A 896 -1.20 15.73 -34.14
CA SER A 896 -0.02 15.62 -35.02
C SER A 896 1.28 15.50 -34.23
N GLY A 897 2.25 14.81 -34.83
CA GLY A 897 3.60 14.68 -34.29
C GLY A 897 3.67 13.80 -33.03
N LYS A 898 4.81 13.83 -32.35
CA LYS A 898 5.01 13.05 -31.12
C LYS A 898 4.40 13.80 -29.93
N SER A 899 3.24 13.36 -29.47
CA SER A 899 2.47 14.01 -28.41
C SER A 899 1.68 12.98 -27.59
N ARG A 900 0.92 13.45 -26.59
CA ARG A 900 -0.15 12.70 -25.93
C ARG A 900 -1.48 13.29 -26.35
N LEU A 901 -2.47 12.47 -26.70
CA LEU A 901 -3.83 12.93 -26.88
C LEU A 901 -4.56 12.89 -25.53
N CYS A 902 -5.17 14.01 -25.17
CA CYS A 902 -5.89 14.27 -23.94
C CYS A 902 -7.19 15.00 -24.27
N LEU A 903 -8.31 14.30 -24.15
CA LEU A 903 -9.65 14.83 -24.41
C LEU A 903 -10.43 14.75 -23.10
N ASN A 904 -10.94 15.88 -22.61
CA ASN A 904 -11.79 15.90 -21.44
C ASN A 904 -13.16 15.31 -21.77
N GLU A 905 -13.79 15.79 -22.85
CA GLU A 905 -15.12 15.35 -23.30
C GLU A 905 -15.24 15.63 -24.80
N VAL A 906 -15.96 14.78 -25.51
CA VAL A 906 -16.31 14.88 -26.92
C VAL A 906 -17.83 14.77 -27.02
N GLU A 907 -18.48 15.88 -27.33
CA GLU A 907 -19.93 15.92 -27.53
C GLU A 907 -20.25 15.94 -29.02
N VAL A 908 -21.29 15.20 -29.42
CA VAL A 908 -21.70 15.06 -30.83
C VAL A 908 -23.19 15.31 -30.93
N TYR A 909 -23.58 16.29 -31.74
CA TYR A 909 -24.98 16.71 -31.89
C TYR A 909 -25.45 16.54 -33.33
N GLY A 910 -26.68 16.07 -33.49
CA GLY A 910 -27.31 15.86 -34.79
C GLY A 910 -28.35 16.92 -35.16
N ALA A 911 -28.77 16.91 -36.43
CA ALA A 911 -29.76 17.86 -36.95
C ALA A 911 -31.14 17.69 -36.29
N PHE A 912 -31.70 18.80 -35.79
CA PHE A 912 -32.98 18.84 -35.04
C PHE A 912 -34.20 18.25 -35.77
N SER A 913 -34.15 18.07 -37.09
CA SER A 913 -35.30 17.72 -37.95
C SER A 913 -35.26 16.32 -38.58
N ALA A 914 -34.26 15.49 -38.30
CA ALA A 914 -34.12 14.17 -38.95
C ALA A 914 -34.57 13.02 -38.01
N PRO A 915 -35.55 12.18 -38.39
CA PRO A 915 -35.85 10.97 -37.64
C PRO A 915 -34.65 10.01 -37.68
N PRO A 916 -34.42 9.20 -36.62
CA PRO A 916 -33.30 8.29 -36.57
C PRO A 916 -33.41 7.21 -37.65
N ALA A 917 -32.53 7.21 -38.64
CA ALA A 917 -32.33 6.11 -39.59
C ALA A 917 -31.57 4.93 -38.94
N CYS A 918 -32.02 4.50 -37.77
CA CYS A 918 -31.48 3.35 -37.06
C CYS A 918 -32.53 2.23 -37.18
N ASP A 919 -32.57 1.57 -38.34
CA ASP A 919 -33.44 0.41 -38.55
C ASP A 919 -33.03 -0.71 -37.58
N ASN A 920 -33.97 -1.12 -36.72
CA ASN A 920 -33.80 -2.26 -35.82
C ASN A 920 -33.68 -3.63 -36.55
N ASN A 921 -33.63 -3.64 -37.88
CA ASN A 921 -33.64 -4.85 -38.71
C ASN A 921 -32.29 -5.23 -39.35
N GLY A 922 -31.19 -4.56 -39.00
CA GLY A 922 -29.83 -4.92 -39.43
C GLY A 922 -29.25 -6.18 -38.74
N GLN A 923 -30.07 -7.18 -38.41
CA GLN A 923 -29.59 -8.51 -38.01
C GLN A 923 -29.58 -9.43 -39.22
N ARG A 924 -28.60 -9.28 -40.12
CA ARG A 924 -28.11 -10.30 -41.08
C ARG A 924 -27.09 -9.65 -42.00
N GLY A 925 -25.81 -9.77 -41.68
CA GLY A 925 -24.78 -9.27 -42.59
C GLY A 925 -23.35 -9.13 -42.08
N ASP A 926 -23.02 -9.46 -40.84
CA ASP A 926 -21.61 -9.49 -40.43
C ASP A 926 -21.02 -10.86 -40.74
N GLY A 927 -20.29 -10.92 -41.86
CA GLY A 927 -19.34 -11.98 -42.14
C GLY A 927 -18.36 -12.09 -40.97
N GLN A 928 -18.24 -13.31 -40.44
CA GLN A 928 -17.25 -13.67 -39.43
C GLN A 928 -15.83 -13.37 -39.92
N LEU A 929 -15.32 -12.18 -39.61
CA LEU A 929 -13.89 -12.00 -39.41
C LEU A 929 -13.57 -12.57 -38.04
N LYS A 930 -13.02 -13.79 -38.06
CA LYS A 930 -12.32 -14.41 -36.92
C LYS A 930 -11.23 -13.46 -36.43
N GLY A 931 -11.58 -12.61 -35.46
CA GLY A 931 -10.62 -12.02 -34.55
C GLY A 931 -9.98 -13.16 -33.77
N ALA A 932 -8.66 -13.26 -33.85
CA ALA A 932 -7.86 -14.18 -33.06
C ALA A 932 -8.11 -13.93 -31.57
N ALA A 933 -9.03 -14.70 -31.00
CA ALA A 933 -8.97 -15.03 -29.59
C ALA A 933 -7.63 -15.72 -29.37
N HIS A 934 -6.78 -15.13 -28.54
CA HIS A 934 -5.68 -15.87 -27.93
C HIS A 934 -6.28 -17.06 -27.18
N HIS A 935 -6.25 -18.23 -27.82
CA HIS A 935 -6.41 -19.51 -27.16
C HIS A 935 -5.30 -19.64 -26.12
N VAL A 936 -5.63 -19.37 -24.86
CA VAL A 936 -4.97 -20.03 -23.74
C VAL A 936 -5.46 -21.46 -23.77
N THR A 937 -4.66 -22.34 -24.35
CA THR A 937 -4.85 -23.79 -24.26
C THR A 937 -4.70 -24.20 -22.79
N ASN A 938 -5.82 -24.66 -22.20
CA ASN A 938 -5.75 -25.58 -21.08
C ASN A 938 -5.08 -26.87 -21.57
N GLY A 939 -3.87 -27.13 -21.08
CA GLY A 939 -3.19 -28.41 -21.16
C GLY A 939 -2.46 -28.63 -19.84
N SER A 940 -2.94 -29.64 -19.09
CA SER A 940 -2.35 -30.34 -17.93
C SER A 940 -1.20 -29.69 -17.18
#